data_AF-A0A1I0Y227-F1
#
_entry.id   AF-A0A1I0Y227-F1
#
_cell.length_a   1.000
_cell.length_b   1.000
_cell.length_c   1.000
_cell.angle_alpha   90.00
_cell.angle_beta   90.00
_cell.angle_gamma   90.00
#
_symmetry.space_group_name_H-M   'P 1'
#
loop_
_entity.id
_entity.type
_entity.pdbx_description
1 polymer ?
#
loop_
_entity_poly.entity_id
_entity_poly.type
_entity_poly.pdbx_seq_one_letter_code
_entity_poly.pdbx_strand_id
1 'polypeptide(L)'
;MRRLRTRTVLVTGLVACLLTPTAALAAPADTAADSAAGSAADAQTGRTRISPLTEPTLVARATLDADTLVEGPPSGALATPANGRQGPFAGQVVPGFSAVVEGRDGTLYGMPDNGFGTKGNSADFLLRIYTLAPDWETAEGGSGELALDGFISLRDPDGLAGFPIVNEGTAERLLTGGDFDVESLVQLRDGTFWIGEEFGPFLLHVDATGKLLQAPVPFPGGRSPQNPFLAPDESPRVKASKGFESLAVSANGKFLYPITEGAYVDDPQQRRRTVHEVDTATGQYTGRTWDYEADREPNVIGDAFMVGNHRMLVVERDDFDGAASVTKRVYEVDLKQVEPDGYLRKTLVLDALKIANPDGIGAGDGYGTGDPYSLPVQSFETVVRLRDGRLLIANDNNYPGNAARVPGTPDATELAVVDLRRVPAAAPSETTVIAHRGASGERPEHTLAAYERAILACADYIEPDLVMTKDGVLVSRHENEISGTTDVATRPEFADRRTTKTVDGTAYTGWFTEDFTLAELRTLRAVERLPEVRPGNTAFDGLYEIPTFDEVIDLARRSVSCDGRPVGVIPEIKHGTYFDSIGLSMEEAVVAGIDAAGWNSRGYPVQIQSFEVGNLQELNGMTTVRLAQLIDAAGAPADKVAAGDPLTYADMVTREGLHDVAEYADVVGLQKNVMIPREEDGTLGEPTGVIEQAHRLGLEVTGWTFRKENQFLPAEFRIGDDPNAPGDLVGEIRAFVQAGMDNAFTDDPAVAVTDDLRVATYNLSLNRATEGGLAADLATGDNAQAKAVAEVIQTAAPDVVLLNEFDHDAEGVSARLFRENYLEVPQGDGAPVTYPYAFWAPVNTGVPSGFDLNNDGSVGGPDDAWGFGAFPGQYGMLVLSRYPIDTDAVRTFQGFRWQDMPGNVIPADWYSSEELESFPLSSKSHWDVPVVVDGRTVHVLAAHPTPPSFDGAEDRNGRRNHDEIRFWADYVQGADYVYDDEGVHGGLARGERFVIVGDLNADPADGDSYDTAIGQLLSLDLLQDPAPTSAGGPEAAAAQGGANAAHTGDPALDTADFADTAPGNLRVDYVLPSTTLGVADAGVFWPAAGQPGSELTGTFPFPTSDHRLVWADLEVDLLR
;
A
#
# COMPACT_ATOMS: atom_id res chain seq x y z
N MET A 1 -19.09 23.06 67.05
CA MET A 1 -20.24 23.96 66.86
C MET A 1 -20.57 24.02 65.36
N ARG A 2 -21.60 23.27 64.91
CA ARG A 2 -22.81 23.74 64.16
C ARG A 2 -22.51 24.72 63.01
N ARG A 3 -22.51 24.28 61.74
CA ARG A 3 -23.64 24.00 60.80
C ARG A 3 -24.65 25.16 60.66
N LEU A 4 -24.86 25.60 59.42
CA LEU A 4 -26.18 26.01 58.95
C LEU A 4 -26.55 25.29 57.65
N ARG A 5 -27.76 24.72 57.69
CA ARG A 5 -28.66 24.32 56.60
C ARG A 5 -29.85 25.30 56.72
N THR A 6 -30.81 25.37 55.79
CA THR A 6 -31.97 24.44 55.75
C THR A 6 -32.77 24.68 54.47
N ARG A 7 -33.41 23.59 54.04
CA ARG A 7 -33.93 23.26 52.72
C ARG A 7 -35.48 23.15 52.80
N THR A 8 -36.15 23.41 51.67
CA THR A 8 -37.28 22.62 51.13
C THR A 8 -38.74 23.04 51.47
N VAL A 9 -39.43 23.63 50.46
CA VAL A 9 -40.60 23.09 49.68
C VAL A 9 -42.06 23.59 49.82
N LEU A 10 -42.59 23.87 48.60
CA LEU A 10 -43.94 23.88 47.97
C LEU A 10 -45.18 24.60 48.58
N VAL A 11 -45.96 25.25 47.68
CA VAL A 11 -47.36 24.91 47.28
C VAL A 11 -47.81 25.75 46.05
N THR A 12 -48.79 25.18 45.33
CA THR A 12 -49.43 25.35 43.99
C THR A 12 -50.22 26.64 43.65
N GLY A 13 -50.52 26.84 42.34
CA GLY A 13 -51.62 27.68 41.82
C GLY A 13 -51.73 27.83 40.28
N LEU A 14 -52.85 27.36 39.71
CA LEU A 14 -53.29 27.30 38.28
C LEU A 14 -53.84 28.65 37.74
N VAL A 15 -53.85 28.88 36.41
CA VAL A 15 -54.99 29.34 35.52
C VAL A 15 -54.56 29.36 34.04
N ALA A 16 -55.48 29.01 33.13
CA ALA A 16 -55.35 28.81 31.68
C ALA A 16 -56.24 29.77 30.82
N CYS A 17 -56.08 29.65 29.48
CA CYS A 17 -56.95 30.07 28.33
C CYS A 17 -56.56 31.37 27.58
N LEU A 18 -56.61 31.51 26.24
CA LEU A 18 -56.77 30.65 25.04
C LEU A 18 -56.69 31.57 23.77
N LEU A 19 -56.28 30.99 22.63
CA LEU A 19 -56.67 31.26 21.21
C LEU A 19 -55.83 32.14 20.24
N THR A 20 -55.67 31.53 19.05
CA THR A 20 -54.93 31.76 17.77
C THR A 20 -55.73 32.61 16.75
N PRO A 21 -55.40 32.77 15.42
CA PRO A 21 -54.41 32.16 14.48
C PRO A 21 -53.63 33.19 13.59
N THR A 22 -52.64 32.90 12.72
CA THR A 22 -52.61 32.06 11.50
C THR A 22 -51.19 31.89 10.88
N ALA A 23 -50.91 30.66 10.42
CA ALA A 23 -50.18 30.22 9.21
C ALA A 23 -48.79 30.78 8.83
N ALA A 24 -47.76 29.92 8.92
CA ALA A 24 -46.56 29.96 8.09
C ALA A 24 -46.37 28.59 7.42
N LEU A 25 -46.10 28.62 6.10
CA LEU A 25 -45.80 27.49 5.25
C LEU A 25 -44.39 26.93 5.53
N ALA A 26 -44.28 25.62 5.35
CA ALA A 26 -43.08 24.81 5.55
C ALA A 26 -42.03 24.98 4.45
N ALA A 27 -40.76 24.88 4.85
CA ALA A 27 -39.63 24.38 4.06
C ALA A 27 -38.73 23.57 5.01
N PRO A 28 -38.19 22.41 4.62
CA PRO A 28 -37.50 21.51 5.53
C PRO A 28 -36.07 22.02 5.82
N ALA A 29 -35.67 21.92 7.08
CA ALA A 29 -34.28 22.04 7.49
C ALA A 29 -33.70 20.62 7.56
N ASP A 30 -32.69 20.35 6.75
CA ASP A 30 -31.84 19.17 6.88
C ASP A 30 -31.11 19.23 8.23
N THR A 31 -31.25 18.14 8.99
CA THR A 31 -30.62 17.94 10.28
C THR A 31 -29.22 17.37 10.10
N ALA A 32 -28.19 18.20 10.25
CA ALA A 32 -26.85 17.75 10.60
C ALA A 32 -26.77 17.63 12.13
N ALA A 33 -27.22 16.48 12.65
CA ALA A 33 -27.01 16.07 14.04
C ALA A 33 -27.27 14.56 14.14
N ASP A 34 -26.31 13.74 13.70
CA ASP A 34 -26.15 12.37 14.17
C ASP A 34 -24.73 11.87 13.83
N SER A 35 -23.82 11.89 14.79
CA SER A 35 -22.53 11.18 14.71
C SER A 35 -21.92 10.89 16.08
N ALA A 36 -22.71 10.71 17.14
CA ALA A 36 -22.16 10.46 18.48
C ALA A 36 -22.95 9.47 19.35
N ALA A 37 -23.88 8.67 18.82
CA ALA A 37 -24.68 7.75 19.65
C ALA A 37 -25.00 6.37 19.02
N GLY A 38 -24.31 5.97 17.95
CA GLY A 38 -24.52 4.68 17.30
C GLY A 38 -23.35 3.72 17.51
N SER A 39 -23.19 3.12 18.70
CA SER A 39 -22.28 1.98 18.88
C SER A 39 -22.77 0.88 19.81
N ALA A 40 -24.01 0.96 20.32
CA ALA A 40 -24.51 -0.03 21.28
C ALA A 40 -25.73 -0.85 20.80
N ALA A 41 -26.22 -0.65 19.57
CA ALA A 41 -27.45 -1.30 19.09
C ALA A 41 -27.27 -2.27 17.89
N ASP A 42 -26.12 -2.27 17.20
CA ASP A 42 -25.90 -3.08 15.99
C ASP A 42 -25.33 -4.49 16.25
N ALA A 43 -25.11 -4.87 17.52
CA ALA A 43 -24.57 -6.19 17.87
C ALA A 43 -25.55 -7.38 17.69
N GLN A 44 -26.74 -7.17 17.10
CA GLN A 44 -27.76 -8.23 16.94
C GLN A 44 -28.11 -8.59 15.50
N THR A 45 -27.52 -7.94 14.49
CA THR A 45 -27.65 -8.33 13.09
C THR A 45 -26.28 -8.23 12.44
N GLY A 46 -25.60 -9.36 12.25
CA GLY A 46 -24.20 -9.45 11.78
C GLY A 46 -23.94 -8.91 10.37
N ARG A 47 -24.10 -7.60 10.20
CA ARG A 47 -23.67 -6.83 9.03
C ARG A 47 -22.86 -5.64 9.55
N THR A 48 -21.57 -5.85 9.74
CA THR A 48 -20.63 -4.76 10.04
C THR A 48 -20.59 -3.84 8.83
N ARG A 49 -21.11 -2.61 8.94
CA ARG A 49 -20.94 -1.61 7.89
C ARG A 49 -19.48 -1.15 7.91
N ILE A 50 -18.70 -1.62 6.93
CA ILE A 50 -17.37 -1.08 6.65
C ILE A 50 -17.56 0.37 6.17
N SER A 51 -16.91 1.33 6.83
CA SER A 51 -16.95 2.73 6.39
C SER A 51 -15.93 2.92 5.27
N PRO A 52 -16.27 3.65 4.19
CA PRO A 52 -15.33 3.88 3.10
C PRO A 52 -14.13 4.71 3.58
N LEU A 53 -12.94 4.35 3.11
CA LEU A 53 -11.69 5.07 3.34
C LEU A 53 -11.51 6.17 2.31
N THR A 54 -10.72 7.18 2.68
CA THR A 54 -10.23 8.16 1.72
C THR A 54 -8.83 7.73 1.30
N GLU A 55 -8.70 7.27 0.06
CA GLU A 55 -7.42 6.87 -0.53
C GLU A 55 -6.93 8.01 -1.43
N PRO A 56 -5.76 8.61 -1.14
CA PRO A 56 -5.11 9.51 -2.07
C PRO A 56 -4.63 8.74 -3.31
N THR A 57 -5.08 9.14 -4.48
CA THR A 57 -4.73 8.51 -5.76
C THR A 57 -4.11 9.52 -6.70
N LEU A 58 -2.96 9.19 -7.28
CA LEU A 58 -2.31 9.98 -8.32
C LEU A 58 -3.17 9.92 -9.59
N VAL A 59 -3.52 11.07 -10.14
CA VAL A 59 -4.37 11.17 -11.35
C VAL A 59 -3.75 11.98 -12.47
N ALA A 60 -2.70 12.74 -12.17
CA ALA A 60 -1.94 13.46 -13.19
C ALA A 60 -0.53 13.77 -12.69
N ARG A 61 0.46 13.77 -13.60
CA ARG A 61 1.83 14.18 -13.29
C ARG A 61 2.44 14.96 -14.46
N ALA A 62 3.26 15.96 -14.16
CA ALA A 62 4.08 16.65 -15.14
C ALA A 62 5.43 17.03 -14.52
N THR A 63 6.50 17.01 -15.32
CA THR A 63 7.87 17.29 -14.88
C THR A 63 8.60 18.28 -15.76
N LEU A 64 9.42 19.14 -15.16
CA LEU A 64 10.36 20.02 -15.83
C LEU A 64 11.79 19.54 -15.55
N ASP A 65 12.59 19.38 -16.60
CA ASP A 65 13.99 18.99 -16.47
C ASP A 65 14.75 19.96 -15.54
N ALA A 66 15.49 19.41 -14.58
CA ALA A 66 16.26 20.17 -13.59
C ALA A 66 17.29 21.12 -14.22
N ASP A 67 17.83 20.76 -15.39
CA ASP A 67 18.82 21.55 -16.13
C ASP A 67 18.16 22.58 -17.08
N THR A 68 16.86 22.85 -16.91
CA THR A 68 16.12 23.85 -17.72
C THR A 68 16.74 25.24 -17.58
N LEU A 69 17.06 25.84 -18.73
CA LEU A 69 17.54 27.22 -18.85
C LEU A 69 16.56 28.07 -19.63
N VAL A 70 16.23 29.24 -19.08
CA VAL A 70 15.39 30.26 -19.74
C VAL A 70 16.17 31.54 -20.01
N GLU A 71 15.56 32.46 -20.76
CA GLU A 71 16.15 33.77 -21.07
C GLU A 71 16.52 34.53 -19.80
N GLY A 72 17.79 34.90 -19.66
CA GLY A 72 18.33 35.65 -18.53
C GLY A 72 19.85 35.77 -18.61
N PRO A 73 20.48 36.53 -17.70
CA PRO A 73 21.94 36.53 -17.56
C PRO A 73 22.43 35.13 -17.14
N PRO A 74 23.73 34.82 -17.34
CA PRO A 74 24.35 33.66 -16.71
C PRO A 74 24.11 33.68 -15.19
N SER A 75 23.75 32.54 -14.61
CA SER A 75 23.44 32.39 -13.19
C SER A 75 24.29 31.31 -12.53
N GLY A 76 24.34 31.27 -11.20
CA GLY A 76 24.99 30.20 -10.43
C GLY A 76 26.51 30.26 -10.45
N ALA A 77 27.11 31.44 -10.65
CA ALA A 77 28.56 31.59 -10.62
C ALA A 77 29.19 31.19 -9.27
N LEU A 78 28.40 31.27 -8.20
CA LEU A 78 28.78 30.89 -6.84
C LEU A 78 27.98 29.69 -6.30
N ALA A 79 27.15 29.05 -7.13
CA ALA A 79 26.38 27.88 -6.74
C ALA A 79 27.31 26.75 -6.27
N THR A 80 26.91 26.04 -5.22
CA THR A 80 27.66 24.88 -4.72
C THR A 80 27.56 23.74 -5.74
N PRO A 81 28.68 23.21 -6.27
CA PRO A 81 28.63 22.10 -7.19
C PRO A 81 28.05 20.84 -6.51
N ALA A 82 27.06 20.21 -7.14
CA ALA A 82 26.45 18.96 -6.71
C ALA A 82 25.98 18.17 -7.93
N ASN A 83 25.84 16.84 -7.79
CA ASN A 83 25.27 15.95 -8.82
C ASN A 83 25.88 16.14 -10.24
N GLY A 84 27.18 16.45 -10.29
CA GLY A 84 27.93 16.66 -11.54
C GLY A 84 27.70 18.03 -12.22
N ARG A 85 26.91 18.93 -11.63
CA ARG A 85 26.63 20.28 -12.16
C ARG A 85 27.50 21.32 -11.47
N GLN A 86 27.98 22.28 -12.26
CA GLN A 86 28.78 23.41 -11.78
C GLN A 86 28.51 24.64 -12.65
N GLY A 87 28.20 25.76 -12.02
CA GLY A 87 28.02 27.05 -12.70
C GLY A 87 29.34 27.76 -13.06
N PRO A 88 29.26 28.92 -13.73
CA PRO A 88 28.04 29.60 -14.13
C PRO A 88 27.32 28.89 -15.29
N PHE A 89 26.00 28.87 -15.23
CA PHE A 89 25.15 28.34 -16.28
C PHE A 89 24.92 29.43 -17.35
N ALA A 90 24.69 29.01 -18.61
CA ALA A 90 24.66 29.94 -19.74
C ALA A 90 23.44 30.90 -19.76
N GLY A 91 22.44 30.65 -18.91
CA GLY A 91 21.23 31.46 -18.75
C GLY A 91 20.70 31.38 -17.32
N GLN A 92 19.42 31.73 -17.14
CA GLN A 92 18.72 31.61 -15.87
C GLN A 92 18.26 30.17 -15.69
N VAL A 93 18.79 29.49 -14.67
CA VAL A 93 18.26 28.20 -14.23
C VAL A 93 16.85 28.39 -13.68
N VAL A 94 15.98 27.42 -13.94
CA VAL A 94 14.67 27.29 -13.28
C VAL A 94 14.75 26.08 -12.33
N PRO A 95 15.02 26.29 -11.02
CA PRO A 95 14.94 25.24 -10.02
C PRO A 95 13.49 24.82 -9.81
N GLY A 96 13.27 23.94 -8.84
CA GLY A 96 11.94 23.59 -8.34
C GLY A 96 11.19 24.79 -7.79
N PHE A 97 9.93 24.56 -7.44
CA PHE A 97 9.04 25.62 -7.01
C PHE A 97 8.75 25.47 -5.52
N SER A 98 9.24 26.42 -4.73
CA SER A 98 8.83 26.59 -3.33
C SER A 98 7.37 27.04 -3.22
N ALA A 99 6.79 27.63 -4.27
CA ALA A 99 5.36 27.93 -4.33
C ALA A 99 4.72 27.68 -5.69
N VAL A 100 3.52 27.08 -5.67
CA VAL A 100 2.61 27.05 -6.82
C VAL A 100 1.24 27.61 -6.43
N VAL A 101 0.58 28.36 -7.32
CA VAL A 101 -0.81 28.79 -7.14
C VAL A 101 -1.64 28.70 -8.41
N GLU A 102 -2.92 28.37 -8.25
CA GLU A 102 -3.91 28.45 -9.34
C GLU A 102 -4.58 29.83 -9.37
N GLY A 103 -4.31 30.58 -10.43
CA GLY A 103 -4.87 31.89 -10.71
C GLY A 103 -6.37 31.90 -10.97
N ARG A 104 -6.93 33.10 -11.13
CA ARG A 104 -8.39 33.25 -11.27
C ARG A 104 -8.99 32.70 -12.56
N ASP A 105 -8.17 32.67 -13.59
CA ASP A 105 -8.41 32.18 -14.95
C ASP A 105 -7.99 30.73 -15.15
N GLY A 106 -7.50 30.06 -14.10
CA GLY A 106 -6.98 28.69 -14.17
C GLY A 106 -5.50 28.63 -14.55
N THR A 107 -4.84 29.78 -14.76
CA THR A 107 -3.40 29.82 -15.00
C THR A 107 -2.64 29.38 -13.75
N LEU A 108 -1.74 28.42 -13.91
CA LEU A 108 -0.84 28.01 -12.84
C LEU A 108 0.40 28.92 -12.83
N TYR A 109 0.78 29.37 -11.63
CA TYR A 109 1.98 30.14 -11.41
C TYR A 109 2.91 29.38 -10.48
N GLY A 110 4.19 29.24 -10.87
CA GLY A 110 5.25 28.65 -10.05
C GLY A 110 6.30 29.69 -9.70
N MET A 111 6.81 29.67 -8.47
CA MET A 111 7.87 30.56 -8.01
C MET A 111 8.94 29.71 -7.32
N PRO A 112 10.17 29.69 -7.87
CA PRO A 112 11.32 29.14 -7.15
C PRO A 112 11.71 30.03 -5.97
N ASP A 113 12.48 29.44 -5.07
CA ASP A 113 13.09 30.10 -3.92
C ASP A 113 14.19 31.13 -4.32
N ASN A 114 15.15 31.38 -3.43
CA ASN A 114 16.30 32.21 -3.76
C ASN A 114 17.20 31.62 -4.88
N GLY A 115 17.04 30.35 -5.24
CA GLY A 115 17.65 29.68 -6.39
C GLY A 115 18.78 28.71 -6.08
N PHE A 116 19.78 29.12 -5.28
CA PHE A 116 20.98 28.30 -4.99
C PHE A 116 21.20 28.04 -3.49
N GLY A 117 20.18 28.30 -2.67
CA GLY A 117 20.09 27.91 -1.26
C GLY A 117 20.67 28.90 -0.25
N THR A 118 21.42 29.94 -0.64
CA THR A 118 21.87 30.96 0.32
C THR A 118 21.95 32.37 -0.26
N LYS A 119 21.84 33.37 0.62
CA LYS A 119 22.12 34.77 0.27
C LYS A 119 23.46 34.99 -0.44
N GLY A 120 24.48 34.19 -0.09
CA GLY A 120 25.85 34.37 -0.56
C GLY A 120 26.10 33.85 -1.98
N ASN A 121 25.31 32.88 -2.45
CA ASN A 121 25.48 32.27 -3.76
C ASN A 121 24.34 32.57 -4.74
N SER A 122 23.26 33.21 -4.28
CA SER A 122 22.07 33.52 -5.09
C SER A 122 22.02 34.95 -5.65
N ALA A 123 23.12 35.71 -5.57
CA ALA A 123 23.14 37.11 -6.01
C ALA A 123 22.92 37.30 -7.53
N ASP A 124 23.22 36.30 -8.35
CA ASP A 124 23.03 36.31 -9.81
C ASP A 124 21.76 35.55 -10.27
N PHE A 125 20.91 35.14 -9.34
CA PHE A 125 19.62 34.48 -9.61
C PHE A 125 18.48 35.51 -9.58
N LEU A 126 17.81 35.74 -10.71
CA LEU A 126 16.68 36.68 -10.76
C LEU A 126 15.41 36.05 -10.16
N LEU A 127 14.78 36.74 -9.20
CA LEU A 127 13.51 36.28 -8.62
C LEU A 127 12.37 36.45 -9.63
N ARG A 128 11.66 35.35 -9.91
CA ARG A 128 10.64 35.28 -10.97
C ARG A 128 9.45 34.42 -10.56
N ILE A 129 8.27 34.82 -11.04
CA ILE A 129 7.06 33.99 -11.03
C ILE A 129 6.83 33.51 -12.47
N TYR A 130 6.86 32.20 -12.68
CA TYR A 130 6.67 31.54 -13.97
C TYR A 130 5.21 31.19 -14.22
N THR A 131 4.78 31.25 -15.48
CA THR A 131 3.50 30.69 -15.92
C THR A 131 3.73 29.25 -16.36
N LEU A 132 3.00 28.32 -15.73
CA LEU A 132 3.17 26.89 -15.90
C LEU A 132 2.12 26.35 -16.88
N ALA A 133 2.58 25.56 -17.85
CA ALA A 133 1.75 24.89 -18.84
C ALA A 133 2.05 23.37 -18.82
N PRO A 134 1.53 22.63 -17.84
CA PRO A 134 1.70 21.18 -17.78
C PRO A 134 0.91 20.48 -18.89
N ASP A 135 1.58 19.63 -19.65
CA ASP A 135 0.96 18.57 -20.45
C ASP A 135 0.93 17.29 -19.61
N TRP A 136 -0.16 17.13 -18.86
CA TRP A 136 -0.31 16.08 -17.86
C TRP A 136 -0.21 14.68 -18.46
N GLU A 137 0.64 13.84 -17.90
CA GLU A 137 0.50 12.39 -18.01
C GLU A 137 -0.66 11.95 -17.11
N THR A 138 -1.61 11.21 -17.68
CA THR A 138 -2.81 10.68 -17.01
C THR A 138 -3.06 9.24 -17.46
N ALA A 139 -4.08 8.57 -16.90
CA ALA A 139 -4.53 7.25 -17.38
C ALA A 139 -4.88 7.24 -18.89
N GLU A 140 -5.31 8.39 -19.45
CA GLU A 140 -5.64 8.53 -20.87
C GLU A 140 -4.40 8.86 -21.75
N GLY A 141 -3.21 8.96 -21.15
CA GLY A 141 -1.97 9.38 -21.80
C GLY A 141 -1.62 10.85 -21.53
N GLY A 142 -0.73 11.40 -22.36
CA GLY A 142 -0.10 12.73 -22.21
C GLY A 142 1.43 12.62 -22.12
N SER A 143 2.16 13.70 -22.40
CA SER A 143 3.64 13.63 -22.41
C SER A 143 4.26 13.64 -21.01
N GLY A 144 3.56 14.16 -20.01
CA GLY A 144 4.13 14.38 -18.68
C GLY A 144 5.16 15.51 -18.65
N GLU A 145 5.25 16.34 -19.69
CA GLU A 145 6.17 17.48 -19.76
C GLU A 145 5.54 18.74 -19.18
N LEU A 146 6.30 19.45 -18.36
CA LEU A 146 5.95 20.79 -17.88
C LEU A 146 6.64 21.84 -18.75
N ALA A 147 5.85 22.64 -19.47
CA ALA A 147 6.35 23.80 -20.21
C ALA A 147 6.21 25.10 -19.40
N LEU A 148 7.03 26.09 -19.74
CA LEU A 148 6.98 27.44 -19.19
C LEU A 148 6.55 28.44 -20.27
N ASP A 149 5.36 29.02 -20.13
CA ASP A 149 4.79 29.94 -21.14
C ASP A 149 5.33 31.37 -21.03
N GLY A 150 5.88 31.73 -19.86
CA GLY A 150 6.42 33.07 -19.61
C GLY A 150 6.80 33.27 -18.15
N PHE A 151 7.26 34.48 -17.82
CA PHE A 151 7.65 34.84 -16.47
C PHE A 151 7.40 36.31 -16.15
N ILE A 152 7.28 36.59 -14.85
CA ILE A 152 7.20 37.91 -14.23
C ILE A 152 8.47 38.09 -13.39
N SER A 153 9.29 39.11 -13.68
CA SER A 153 10.47 39.41 -12.85
C SER A 153 10.12 40.36 -11.71
N LEU A 154 10.48 39.96 -10.48
CA LEU A 154 10.28 40.79 -9.30
C LEU A 154 11.25 41.98 -9.32
N ARG A 155 10.75 43.17 -8.99
CA ARG A 155 11.55 44.40 -9.10
C ARG A 155 11.09 45.53 -8.20
N ASP A 156 12.02 46.41 -7.88
CA ASP A 156 11.81 47.56 -6.99
C ASP A 156 12.21 48.90 -7.64
N PRO A 157 11.61 49.32 -8.79
CA PRO A 157 12.01 50.54 -9.49
C PRO A 157 11.78 51.83 -8.69
N ASP A 158 10.92 51.78 -7.66
CA ASP A 158 10.58 52.92 -6.82
C ASP A 158 11.44 53.00 -5.54
N GLY A 159 12.34 52.04 -5.30
CA GLY A 159 13.25 52.03 -4.15
C GLY A 159 12.56 51.78 -2.80
N LEU A 160 11.52 50.95 -2.80
CA LEU A 160 10.67 50.63 -1.65
C LEU A 160 11.23 49.53 -0.75
N ALA A 161 12.23 48.74 -1.18
CA ALA A 161 12.82 47.68 -0.37
C ALA A 161 13.38 48.19 0.97
N GLY A 162 13.87 49.45 1.00
CA GLY A 162 14.33 50.11 2.22
C GLY A 162 15.75 49.75 2.67
N PHE A 163 16.48 48.96 1.89
CA PHE A 163 17.89 48.61 2.07
C PHE A 163 18.58 48.43 0.70
N PRO A 164 19.93 48.45 0.63
CA PRO A 164 20.64 48.24 -0.64
C PRO A 164 20.40 46.84 -1.21
N ILE A 165 20.01 46.76 -2.48
CA ILE A 165 19.82 45.50 -3.22
C ILE A 165 20.96 45.24 -4.22
N VAL A 166 21.06 44.02 -4.77
CA VAL A 166 22.13 43.65 -5.73
C VAL A 166 22.11 44.55 -6.96
N ASN A 167 20.93 44.79 -7.55
CA ASN A 167 20.76 45.58 -8.77
C ASN A 167 20.44 47.06 -8.51
N GLU A 168 20.86 47.61 -7.36
CA GLU A 168 20.57 48.96 -6.87
C GLU A 168 20.80 50.07 -7.92
N GLY A 169 21.86 49.92 -8.72
CA GLY A 169 22.30 50.89 -9.73
C GLY A 169 21.61 50.78 -11.10
N THR A 170 20.64 49.88 -11.26
CA THR A 170 19.92 49.67 -12.52
C THR A 170 18.57 50.42 -12.52
N ALA A 171 17.98 50.66 -13.70
CA ALA A 171 16.69 51.37 -13.78
C ALA A 171 15.52 50.52 -13.27
N GLU A 172 15.51 49.23 -13.59
CA GLU A 172 14.43 48.33 -13.18
C GLU A 172 14.60 47.83 -11.75
N ARG A 173 15.82 47.80 -11.20
CA ARG A 173 16.08 47.31 -9.83
C ARG A 173 15.51 45.91 -9.61
N LEU A 174 15.87 44.99 -10.52
CA LEU A 174 15.43 43.59 -10.46
C LEU A 174 15.92 42.95 -9.15
N LEU A 175 15.03 42.27 -8.45
CA LEU A 175 15.34 41.58 -7.20
C LEU A 175 16.00 40.23 -7.51
N THR A 176 16.97 39.85 -6.69
CA THR A 176 17.68 38.58 -6.81
C THR A 176 17.56 37.75 -5.53
N GLY A 177 17.94 36.47 -5.59
CA GLY A 177 18.03 35.63 -4.39
C GLY A 177 19.09 36.09 -3.38
N GLY A 178 19.92 37.08 -3.74
CA GLY A 178 20.77 37.78 -2.78
C GLY A 178 20.03 38.85 -1.95
N ASP A 179 18.84 39.26 -2.39
CA ASP A 179 18.03 40.31 -1.78
C ASP A 179 16.98 39.73 -0.82
N PHE A 180 16.22 38.74 -1.29
CA PHE A 180 15.12 38.08 -0.58
C PHE A 180 15.14 36.56 -0.80
N ASP A 181 14.61 35.83 0.18
CA ASP A 181 14.48 34.37 0.18
C ASP A 181 13.00 34.02 0.10
N VAL A 182 12.43 34.01 -1.11
CA VAL A 182 10.98 33.98 -1.32
C VAL A 182 10.47 32.54 -1.32
N GLU A 183 9.57 32.18 -0.42
CA GLU A 183 9.15 30.75 -0.27
C GLU A 183 7.70 30.50 -0.61
N SER A 184 6.83 31.48 -0.40
CA SER A 184 5.39 31.28 -0.58
C SER A 184 4.74 32.39 -1.38
N LEU A 185 3.70 32.05 -2.13
CA LEU A 185 3.02 32.95 -3.05
C LEU A 185 1.51 32.83 -2.88
N VAL A 186 0.80 33.96 -2.88
CA VAL A 186 -0.67 33.99 -3.03
C VAL A 186 -1.10 35.10 -3.97
N GLN A 187 -2.14 34.84 -4.78
CA GLN A 187 -2.73 35.85 -5.66
C GLN A 187 -4.05 36.39 -5.08
N LEU A 188 -4.16 37.72 -4.99
CA LEU A 188 -5.40 38.39 -4.59
C LEU A 188 -6.36 38.57 -5.77
N ARG A 189 -7.61 38.93 -5.44
CA ARG A 189 -8.69 39.08 -6.44
C ARG A 189 -8.45 40.19 -7.46
N ASP A 190 -7.59 41.15 -7.15
CA ASP A 190 -7.20 42.25 -8.03
C ASP A 190 -6.00 41.91 -8.93
N GLY A 191 -5.49 40.68 -8.85
CA GLY A 191 -4.34 40.20 -9.63
C GLY A 191 -2.98 40.55 -9.04
N THR A 192 -2.93 41.22 -7.88
CA THR A 192 -1.67 41.44 -7.15
C THR A 192 -1.24 40.18 -6.40
N PHE A 193 0.06 40.07 -6.10
CA PHE A 193 0.63 38.93 -5.41
C PHE A 193 1.22 39.34 -4.05
N TRP A 194 0.97 38.51 -3.05
CA TRP A 194 1.68 38.57 -1.77
C TRP A 194 2.64 37.40 -1.66
N ILE A 195 3.82 37.67 -1.11
CA ILE A 195 4.93 36.72 -1.02
C ILE A 195 5.46 36.69 0.41
N GLY A 196 5.63 35.49 0.96
CA GLY A 196 6.39 35.25 2.19
C GLY A 196 7.87 35.12 1.87
N GLU A 197 8.74 35.66 2.72
CA GLU A 197 10.18 35.49 2.55
C GLU A 197 10.92 35.30 3.89
N GLU A 198 12.12 34.70 3.84
CA GLU A 198 12.80 34.21 5.04
C GLU A 198 13.94 35.07 5.61
N PHE A 199 14.62 35.86 4.78
CA PHE A 199 15.79 36.63 5.22
C PHE A 199 15.41 37.77 6.16
N GLY A 200 14.23 38.36 6.03
CA GLY A 200 13.68 39.31 6.98
C GLY A 200 13.34 38.63 8.31
N PRO A 201 12.27 37.84 8.41
CA PRO A 201 11.22 37.60 7.43
C PRO A 201 10.31 38.82 7.17
N PHE A 202 9.85 38.95 5.93
CA PHE A 202 8.98 40.00 5.43
C PHE A 202 7.78 39.43 4.67
N LEU A 203 6.72 40.24 4.53
CA LEU A 203 5.72 40.02 3.48
C LEU A 203 5.90 41.06 2.39
N LEU A 204 6.10 40.60 1.15
CA LEU A 204 6.21 41.45 -0.03
C LEU A 204 4.83 41.54 -0.71
N HIS A 205 4.50 42.71 -1.25
CA HIS A 205 3.28 42.91 -2.04
C HIS A 205 3.64 43.52 -3.39
N VAL A 206 3.42 42.76 -4.46
CA VAL A 206 3.79 43.16 -5.83
C VAL A 206 2.56 43.22 -6.73
N ASP A 207 2.59 44.06 -7.76
CA ASP A 207 1.55 44.07 -8.78
C ASP A 207 1.68 42.88 -9.74
N ALA A 208 0.70 42.72 -10.65
CA ALA A 208 0.68 41.66 -11.65
C ALA A 208 1.89 41.68 -12.62
N THR A 209 2.71 42.74 -12.59
CA THR A 209 3.94 42.83 -13.37
C THR A 209 5.18 42.49 -12.56
N GLY A 210 5.07 42.24 -11.25
CA GLY A 210 6.19 41.97 -10.34
C GLY A 210 6.81 43.22 -9.69
N LYS A 211 6.19 44.40 -9.86
CA LYS A 211 6.68 45.62 -9.23
C LYS A 211 6.24 45.68 -7.76
N LEU A 212 7.18 45.91 -6.86
CA LEU A 212 6.92 46.15 -5.43
C LEU A 212 6.00 47.38 -5.24
N LEU A 213 4.91 47.20 -4.48
CA LEU A 213 3.85 48.21 -4.30
C LEU A 213 4.03 49.05 -3.03
N GLN A 214 4.70 48.49 -2.03
CA GLN A 214 4.93 49.11 -0.73
C GLN A 214 6.21 48.55 -0.09
N ALA A 215 6.68 49.21 0.98
CA ALA A 215 7.78 48.67 1.76
C ALA A 215 7.44 47.27 2.29
N PRO A 216 8.41 46.32 2.30
CA PRO A 216 8.21 45.00 2.88
C PRO A 216 7.64 45.07 4.29
N VAL A 217 6.58 44.31 4.58
CA VAL A 217 5.94 44.31 5.91
C VAL A 217 6.82 43.50 6.87
N PRO A 218 7.41 44.11 7.91
CA PRO A 218 8.30 43.42 8.83
C PRO A 218 7.55 42.49 9.77
N PHE A 219 8.11 41.29 9.99
CA PHE A 219 7.59 40.38 11.00
C PHE A 219 7.82 40.91 12.42
N PRO A 220 6.77 41.13 13.24
CA PRO A 220 6.92 41.60 14.61
C PRO A 220 7.47 40.51 15.55
N GLY A 221 7.40 39.23 15.17
CA GLY A 221 7.82 38.13 16.02
C GLY A 221 9.33 37.92 16.08
N GLY A 222 10.14 38.55 15.22
CA GLY A 222 11.58 38.46 15.28
C GLY A 222 12.27 38.68 13.94
N ARG A 223 13.59 38.60 13.96
CA ARG A 223 14.45 38.72 12.79
C ARG A 223 15.33 37.49 12.67
N SER A 224 15.69 37.12 11.43
CA SER A 224 16.72 36.12 11.16
C SER A 224 18.11 36.78 11.10
N PRO A 225 19.22 36.01 11.11
CA PRO A 225 20.57 36.52 10.94
C PRO A 225 20.80 37.31 9.65
N GLN A 226 20.02 37.03 8.60
CA GLN A 226 20.14 37.66 7.28
C GLN A 226 19.38 39.00 7.19
N ASN A 227 18.60 39.36 8.21
CA ASN A 227 17.74 40.54 8.18
C ASN A 227 18.58 41.83 8.06
N PRO A 228 18.31 42.69 7.06
CA PRO A 228 19.09 43.92 6.84
C PRO A 228 18.97 44.96 7.97
N PHE A 229 17.99 44.79 8.87
CA PHE A 229 17.70 45.65 10.01
C PHE A 229 18.04 45.00 11.37
N LEU A 230 18.67 43.82 11.40
CA LEU A 230 19.17 43.23 12.64
C LEU A 230 20.31 44.10 13.20
N ALA A 231 20.15 44.60 14.42
CA ALA A 231 21.20 45.41 15.04
C ALA A 231 22.41 44.52 15.42
N PRO A 232 23.66 45.06 15.41
CA PRO A 232 24.85 44.27 15.72
C PRO A 232 24.86 43.57 17.09
N ASP A 233 24.07 44.06 18.05
CA ASP A 233 23.89 43.54 19.40
C ASP A 233 22.54 42.83 19.63
N GLU A 234 21.69 42.75 18.60
CA GLU A 234 20.41 42.04 18.63
C GLU A 234 20.62 40.56 18.32
N SER A 235 20.12 39.68 19.19
CA SER A 235 20.13 38.24 18.93
C SER A 235 18.97 37.86 18.01
N PRO A 236 19.21 37.12 16.92
CA PRO A 236 18.15 36.67 16.02
C PRO A 236 17.22 35.69 16.75
N ARG A 237 15.91 35.88 16.57
CA ARG A 237 14.88 35.03 17.17
C ARG A 237 14.36 33.98 16.20
N VAL A 238 14.47 34.25 14.90
CA VAL A 238 14.23 33.32 13.80
C VAL A 238 15.58 32.74 13.39
N LYS A 239 15.64 31.43 13.10
CA LYS A 239 16.88 30.78 12.64
C LYS A 239 17.21 31.25 11.20
N ALA A 240 18.44 31.01 10.76
CA ALA A 240 18.86 31.35 9.39
C ALA A 240 18.07 30.49 8.38
N SER A 241 17.47 31.11 7.37
CA SER A 241 16.60 30.43 6.38
C SER A 241 15.61 29.49 7.06
N LYS A 242 14.81 30.09 7.95
CA LYS A 242 13.67 29.49 8.65
C LYS A 242 12.60 30.56 8.91
N GLY A 243 12.49 31.53 8.01
CA GLY A 243 11.55 32.64 8.09
C GLY A 243 10.18 32.22 7.57
N PHE A 244 9.51 33.00 6.73
CA PHE A 244 8.16 32.62 6.27
C PHE A 244 8.20 31.63 5.12
N GLU A 245 8.21 30.33 5.44
CA GLU A 245 8.01 29.28 4.44
C GLU A 245 6.66 29.40 3.79
N SER A 246 5.59 29.49 4.58
CA SER A 246 4.22 29.37 4.05
C SER A 246 3.39 30.62 4.24
N LEU A 247 2.47 30.82 3.29
CA LEU A 247 1.55 31.94 3.26
C LEU A 247 0.20 31.48 2.71
N ALA A 248 -0.80 31.38 3.57
CA ALA A 248 -2.16 31.09 3.13
C ALA A 248 -2.99 32.39 3.02
N VAL A 249 -4.02 32.41 2.16
CA VAL A 249 -4.94 33.56 2.05
C VAL A 249 -6.39 33.14 2.28
N SER A 250 -7.10 33.90 3.11
CA SER A 250 -8.55 33.70 3.30
C SER A 250 -9.34 33.78 1.98
N ALA A 251 -10.42 33.01 1.84
CA ALA A 251 -11.22 32.96 0.60
C ALA A 251 -11.76 34.33 0.11
N ASN A 252 -11.94 35.30 1.03
CA ASN A 252 -12.35 36.67 0.70
C ASN A 252 -11.18 37.62 0.37
N GLY A 253 -9.93 37.17 0.52
CA GLY A 253 -8.71 37.94 0.29
C GLY A 253 -8.39 38.96 1.37
N LYS A 254 -9.09 38.95 2.50
CA LYS A 254 -8.96 39.98 3.56
C LYS A 254 -7.78 39.72 4.49
N PHE A 255 -7.49 38.45 4.74
CA PHE A 255 -6.46 38.03 5.67
C PHE A 255 -5.47 37.09 5.01
N LEU A 256 -4.19 37.30 5.33
CA LEU A 256 -3.09 36.38 5.09
C LEU A 256 -2.75 35.65 6.38
N TYR A 257 -2.23 34.43 6.24
CA TYR A 257 -1.80 33.58 7.34
C TYR A 257 -0.39 33.06 7.13
N PRO A 258 0.65 33.88 7.40
CA PRO A 258 2.02 33.42 7.30
C PRO A 258 2.41 32.53 8.48
N ILE A 259 3.23 31.52 8.21
CA ILE A 259 3.79 30.57 9.20
C ILE A 259 5.29 30.52 8.99
N THR A 260 6.06 30.49 10.08
CA THR A 260 7.51 30.28 9.95
C THR A 260 7.85 28.81 9.73
N GLU A 261 8.90 28.52 8.96
CA GLU A 261 9.35 27.15 8.66
C GLU A 261 9.63 26.36 9.96
N GLY A 262 10.41 27.00 10.86
CA GLY A 262 10.87 26.45 12.13
C GLY A 262 10.28 27.11 13.38
N ALA A 263 10.59 26.54 14.55
CA ALA A 263 10.37 27.18 15.85
C ALA A 263 11.33 28.36 16.08
N TYR A 264 10.95 29.28 16.96
CA TYR A 264 11.85 30.34 17.40
C TYR A 264 12.99 29.78 18.25
N VAL A 265 14.15 30.44 18.19
CA VAL A 265 15.37 30.04 18.92
C VAL A 265 15.15 29.99 20.43
N ASP A 266 14.34 30.93 20.95
CA ASP A 266 14.04 31.06 22.37
C ASP A 266 12.75 30.35 22.80
N ASP A 267 12.13 29.60 21.89
CA ASP A 267 10.92 28.84 22.19
C ASP A 267 11.26 27.60 23.03
N PRO A 268 10.70 27.42 24.24
CA PRO A 268 10.93 26.20 24.99
C PRO A 268 10.34 24.94 24.31
N GLN A 269 9.32 25.11 23.46
CA GLN A 269 8.65 24.03 22.72
C GLN A 269 9.08 24.08 21.25
N GLN A 270 10.14 23.35 20.91
CA GLN A 270 10.70 23.35 19.55
C GLN A 270 9.81 22.66 18.50
N ARG A 271 8.75 21.94 18.90
CA ARG A 271 7.68 21.44 18.01
C ARG A 271 6.66 22.52 17.62
N ARG A 272 6.63 23.68 18.28
CA ARG A 272 5.64 24.74 18.01
C ARG A 272 5.98 25.52 16.75
N ARG A 273 4.96 25.75 15.92
CA ARG A 273 4.94 26.73 14.82
C ARG A 273 3.77 27.67 15.06
N THR A 274 3.91 28.95 14.74
CA THR A 274 2.85 29.93 15.01
C THR A 274 2.30 30.48 13.71
N VAL A 275 0.99 30.30 13.51
CA VAL A 275 0.22 30.92 12.43
C VAL A 275 -0.13 32.34 12.85
N HIS A 276 0.25 33.33 12.05
CA HIS A 276 -0.10 34.74 12.29
C HIS A 276 -1.25 35.18 11.40
N GLU A 277 -1.93 36.27 11.72
CA GLU A 277 -2.92 36.88 10.82
C GLU A 277 -2.55 38.31 10.45
N VAL A 278 -2.60 38.62 9.14
CA VAL A 278 -2.30 39.94 8.59
C VAL A 278 -3.49 40.44 7.77
N ASP A 279 -3.91 41.69 7.98
CA ASP A 279 -4.96 42.33 7.19
C ASP A 279 -4.38 42.90 5.89
N THR A 280 -4.85 42.40 4.74
CA THR A 280 -4.32 42.74 3.41
C THR A 280 -4.58 44.19 3.01
N ALA A 281 -5.61 44.84 3.55
CA ALA A 281 -5.94 46.21 3.21
C ALA A 281 -5.02 47.21 3.91
N THR A 282 -4.49 46.83 5.08
CA THR A 282 -3.61 47.69 5.89
C THR A 282 -2.14 47.26 5.87
N GLY A 283 -1.85 46.01 5.49
CA GLY A 283 -0.52 45.42 5.61
C GLY A 283 -0.07 45.27 7.06
N GLN A 284 -1.00 45.12 8.01
CA GLN A 284 -0.70 45.06 9.45
C GLN A 284 -1.12 43.73 10.07
N TYR A 285 -0.26 43.21 10.96
CA TYR A 285 -0.58 42.07 11.82
C TYR A 285 -1.74 42.44 12.75
N THR A 286 -2.75 41.58 12.82
CA THR A 286 -3.94 41.82 13.65
C THR A 286 -3.70 41.49 15.13
N GLY A 287 -2.61 40.76 15.42
CA GLY A 287 -2.27 40.23 16.74
C GLY A 287 -2.96 38.91 17.08
N ARG A 288 -3.77 38.35 16.16
CA ARG A 288 -4.30 36.98 16.29
C ARG A 288 -3.26 35.96 15.85
N THR A 289 -3.09 34.91 16.65
CA THR A 289 -2.18 33.81 16.39
C THR A 289 -2.79 32.47 16.79
N TRP A 290 -2.28 31.40 16.20
CA TRP A 290 -2.59 30.01 16.56
C TRP A 290 -1.32 29.18 16.57
N ASP A 291 -1.24 28.24 17.51
CA ASP A 291 -0.09 27.35 17.61
C ASP A 291 -0.39 26.03 16.90
N TYR A 292 0.49 25.65 15.98
CA TYR A 292 0.54 24.37 15.30
C TYR A 292 1.65 23.54 15.94
N GLU A 293 1.39 22.25 16.17
CA GLU A 293 2.38 21.32 16.71
C GLU A 293 2.89 20.38 15.61
N ALA A 294 4.17 20.49 15.27
CA ALA A 294 4.86 19.53 14.42
C ALA A 294 4.94 18.15 15.10
N ASP A 295 4.95 17.07 14.32
CA ASP A 295 5.10 15.68 14.78
C ASP A 295 6.42 15.50 15.54
N ARG A 296 7.49 16.13 15.04
CA ARG A 296 8.82 16.08 15.64
C ARG A 296 9.46 17.46 15.67
N GLU A 297 10.42 17.64 16.58
CA GLU A 297 11.24 18.85 16.65
C GLU A 297 11.92 19.22 15.31
N PRO A 298 12.60 18.29 14.60
CA PRO A 298 13.25 18.60 13.32
C PRO A 298 12.28 18.81 12.15
N ASN A 299 11.00 18.45 12.29
CA ASN A 299 10.05 18.64 11.20
C ASN A 299 9.78 20.13 10.97
N VAL A 300 9.60 20.51 9.72
CA VAL A 300 9.38 21.89 9.28
C VAL A 300 8.08 22.02 8.51
N ILE A 301 7.58 23.25 8.41
CA ILE A 301 6.42 23.58 7.58
C ILE A 301 6.92 23.84 6.17
N GLY A 302 6.33 23.18 5.16
CA GLY A 302 6.67 23.39 3.75
C GLY A 302 5.72 24.35 3.00
N ASP A 303 4.43 24.35 3.33
CA ASP A 303 3.41 25.21 2.68
C ASP A 303 2.10 25.24 3.49
N ALA A 304 1.20 26.15 3.16
CA ALA A 304 -0.13 26.21 3.72
C ALA A 304 -1.17 26.81 2.75
N PHE A 305 -2.34 26.17 2.67
CA PHE A 305 -3.42 26.57 1.76
C PHE A 305 -4.79 26.61 2.44
N MET A 306 -5.53 27.71 2.28
CA MET A 306 -6.89 27.81 2.84
C MET A 306 -7.93 27.07 1.99
N VAL A 307 -8.53 26.03 2.56
CA VAL A 307 -9.63 25.27 1.92
C VAL A 307 -11.03 25.69 2.38
N GLY A 308 -11.11 26.68 3.27
CA GLY A 308 -12.36 27.25 3.76
C GLY A 308 -12.18 28.61 4.42
N ASN A 309 -13.17 29.05 5.21
CA ASN A 309 -13.07 30.33 5.93
C ASN A 309 -12.16 30.25 7.17
N HIS A 310 -11.94 29.06 7.70
CA HIS A 310 -11.17 28.79 8.92
C HIS A 310 -10.46 27.44 8.88
N ARG A 311 -10.43 26.77 7.72
CA ARG A 311 -9.76 25.48 7.52
C ARG A 311 -8.60 25.67 6.57
N MET A 312 -7.46 25.09 6.92
CA MET A 312 -6.18 25.26 6.24
C MET A 312 -5.51 23.90 6.09
N LEU A 313 -4.97 23.61 4.92
CA LEU A 313 -4.01 22.54 4.71
C LEU A 313 -2.63 23.07 5.08
N VAL A 314 -1.82 22.27 5.76
CA VAL A 314 -0.45 22.60 6.17
C VAL A 314 0.44 21.42 5.78
N VAL A 315 1.47 21.68 4.98
CA VAL A 315 2.51 20.70 4.68
C VAL A 315 3.49 20.66 5.84
N GLU A 316 3.77 19.45 6.31
CA GLU A 316 4.80 19.17 7.31
C GLU A 316 5.76 18.12 6.75
N ARG A 317 7.06 18.39 6.83
CA ARG A 317 8.11 17.53 6.27
C ARG A 317 9.32 17.38 7.19
N ASP A 318 10.06 16.29 7.04
CA ASP A 318 11.47 16.23 7.45
C ASP A 318 12.41 16.77 6.36
N ASP A 319 13.70 16.87 6.67
CA ASP A 319 14.76 17.29 5.75
C ASP A 319 15.47 16.10 5.05
N PHE A 320 14.90 14.88 5.10
CA PHE A 320 15.44 13.73 4.38
C PHE A 320 14.87 13.63 2.96
N ASP A 321 15.55 12.89 2.10
CA ASP A 321 15.11 12.57 0.74
C ASP A 321 15.20 11.06 0.43
N GLY A 322 14.53 10.66 -0.65
CA GLY A 322 14.46 9.30 -1.14
C GLY A 322 14.06 8.30 -0.03
N ALA A 323 14.78 7.19 0.02
CA ALA A 323 14.54 6.10 0.95
C ALA A 323 14.75 6.46 2.44
N ALA A 324 15.37 7.61 2.73
CA ALA A 324 15.59 8.09 4.10
C ALA A 324 14.42 8.91 4.66
N SER A 325 13.46 9.29 3.81
CA SER A 325 12.29 10.07 4.20
C SER A 325 11.42 9.34 5.23
N VAL A 326 10.89 10.09 6.19
CA VAL A 326 10.02 9.61 7.29
C VAL A 326 8.71 10.40 7.36
N THR A 327 8.70 11.68 7.01
CA THR A 327 7.51 12.53 7.08
C THR A 327 7.45 13.45 5.87
N LYS A 328 6.40 13.27 5.05
CA LYS A 328 5.98 14.20 3.99
C LYS A 328 4.46 14.27 4.01
N ARG A 329 3.86 15.03 4.94
CA ARG A 329 2.42 14.95 5.24
C ARG A 329 1.72 16.27 4.99
N VAL A 330 0.46 16.18 4.58
CA VAL A 330 -0.49 17.29 4.54
C VAL A 330 -1.52 17.08 5.63
N TYR A 331 -1.57 18.02 6.56
CA TYR A 331 -2.58 18.06 7.62
C TYR A 331 -3.62 19.13 7.34
N GLU A 332 -4.88 18.85 7.65
CA GLU A 332 -5.88 19.89 7.78
C GLU A 332 -5.97 20.36 9.24
N VAL A 333 -6.02 21.67 9.43
CA VAL A 333 -6.29 22.32 10.71
C VAL A 333 -7.50 23.24 10.63
N ASP A 334 -8.24 23.36 11.73
CA ASP A 334 -9.35 24.31 11.90
C ASP A 334 -8.97 25.39 12.92
N LEU A 335 -8.86 26.65 12.47
CA LEU A 335 -8.51 27.82 13.29
C LEU A 335 -9.52 28.11 14.43
N LYS A 336 -10.63 27.37 14.51
CA LYS A 336 -11.59 27.43 15.62
C LYS A 336 -11.47 26.26 16.61
N GLN A 337 -10.68 25.24 16.29
CA GLN A 337 -10.54 24.03 17.09
C GLN A 337 -9.14 23.96 17.67
N VAL A 338 -9.03 24.37 18.93
CA VAL A 338 -7.80 24.28 19.73
C VAL A 338 -8.02 23.19 20.78
N GLU A 339 -7.09 22.25 20.82
CA GLU A 339 -7.09 21.16 21.80
C GLU A 339 -6.76 21.67 23.21
N PRO A 340 -7.03 20.89 24.27
CA PRO A 340 -6.76 21.30 25.65
C PRO A 340 -5.29 21.67 25.95
N ASP A 341 -4.34 21.19 25.14
CA ASP A 341 -2.91 21.49 25.22
C ASP A 341 -2.54 22.86 24.61
N GLY A 342 -3.46 23.50 23.90
CA GLY A 342 -3.29 24.83 23.29
C GLY A 342 -2.92 24.81 21.81
N TYR A 343 -2.78 23.64 21.18
CA TYR A 343 -2.48 23.52 19.76
C TYR A 343 -3.73 23.34 18.89
N LEU A 344 -3.64 23.71 17.62
CA LEU A 344 -4.68 23.43 16.64
C LEU A 344 -4.88 21.92 16.50
N ARG A 345 -6.15 21.47 16.50
CA ARG A 345 -6.47 20.10 16.10
C ARG A 345 -6.03 19.92 14.65
N LYS A 346 -5.19 18.91 14.40
CA LYS A 346 -4.78 18.51 13.05
C LYS A 346 -5.31 17.13 12.68
N THR A 347 -5.57 16.92 11.39
CA THR A 347 -6.07 15.66 10.83
C THR A 347 -5.33 15.36 9.55
N LEU A 348 -4.78 14.15 9.40
CA LEU A 348 -4.04 13.74 8.21
C LEU A 348 -4.98 13.76 6.99
N VAL A 349 -4.54 14.40 5.91
CA VAL A 349 -5.26 14.45 4.62
C VAL A 349 -4.55 13.64 3.56
N LEU A 350 -3.21 13.74 3.53
CA LEU A 350 -2.36 13.06 2.57
C LEU A 350 -1.03 12.72 3.25
N ASP A 351 -0.61 11.48 3.12
CA ASP A 351 0.78 11.11 3.29
C ASP A 351 1.43 11.03 1.90
N ALA A 352 2.30 11.98 1.57
CA ALA A 352 2.95 12.04 0.27
C ALA A 352 4.01 10.94 0.10
N LEU A 353 4.30 10.13 1.12
CA LEU A 353 5.06 8.90 0.98
C LEU A 353 4.19 7.69 0.56
N LYS A 354 2.86 7.87 0.49
CA LYS A 354 1.90 6.82 0.09
C LYS A 354 0.71 7.38 -0.68
N ILE A 355 0.79 7.29 -2.00
CA ILE A 355 -0.28 7.69 -2.92
C ILE A 355 -0.52 6.53 -3.87
N ALA A 356 -1.74 6.01 -3.95
CA ALA A 356 -2.07 4.95 -4.91
C ALA A 356 -1.81 5.44 -6.34
N ASN A 357 -1.18 4.62 -7.18
CA ASN A 357 -0.90 4.92 -8.58
C ASN A 357 -1.35 3.76 -9.49
N PRO A 358 -2.64 3.39 -9.46
CA PRO A 358 -3.15 2.23 -10.19
C PRO A 358 -2.95 2.35 -11.71
N ASP A 359 -2.83 3.58 -12.22
CA ASP A 359 -2.70 3.89 -13.64
C ASP A 359 -1.22 3.95 -14.10
N GLY A 360 -0.26 3.69 -13.20
CA GLY A 360 1.17 3.68 -13.52
C GLY A 360 1.73 5.02 -14.00
N ILE A 361 1.10 6.14 -13.61
CA ILE A 361 1.45 7.50 -14.06
C ILE A 361 2.87 7.84 -13.60
N GLY A 362 3.76 8.14 -14.54
CA GLY A 362 5.13 8.53 -14.27
C GLY A 362 6.02 7.41 -13.71
N ALA A 363 5.56 6.16 -13.76
CA ALA A 363 6.30 5.00 -13.27
C ALA A 363 7.59 4.76 -14.07
N GLY A 364 8.66 4.38 -13.38
CA GLY A 364 9.98 4.12 -13.96
C GLY A 364 11.01 3.79 -12.89
N ASP A 365 12.30 3.90 -13.22
CA ASP A 365 13.39 3.46 -12.33
C ASP A 365 13.69 4.42 -11.15
N GLY A 366 13.01 5.57 -11.08
CA GLY A 366 13.16 6.53 -10.00
C GLY A 366 12.54 6.03 -8.69
N TYR A 367 13.18 6.31 -7.55
CA TYR A 367 12.64 5.94 -6.25
C TYR A 367 11.23 6.53 -6.06
N GLY A 368 10.26 5.67 -5.73
CA GLY A 368 8.92 6.08 -5.37
C GLY A 368 8.02 6.50 -6.54
N THR A 369 8.27 6.09 -7.78
CA THR A 369 7.43 6.43 -8.94
C THR A 369 6.38 5.38 -9.31
N GLY A 370 6.46 4.16 -8.74
CA GLY A 370 5.54 3.05 -9.01
C GLY A 370 4.16 3.17 -8.35
N ASP A 371 3.51 2.05 -8.06
CA ASP A 371 2.30 1.95 -7.21
C ASP A 371 2.68 1.27 -5.88
N PRO A 372 2.59 1.94 -4.72
CA PRO A 372 2.21 3.34 -4.57
C PRO A 372 3.28 4.31 -5.06
N TYR A 373 2.83 5.45 -5.58
CA TYR A 373 3.65 6.61 -5.84
C TYR A 373 3.96 7.33 -4.52
N SER A 374 5.13 7.95 -4.45
CA SER A 374 5.53 8.86 -3.37
C SER A 374 6.25 10.09 -3.93
N LEU A 375 6.26 11.17 -3.15
CA LEU A 375 7.06 12.39 -3.38
C LEU A 375 8.08 12.55 -2.24
N PRO A 376 9.15 11.72 -2.20
CA PRO A 376 10.09 11.62 -1.09
C PRO A 376 11.22 12.64 -1.22
N VAL A 377 10.88 13.89 -1.51
CA VAL A 377 11.85 14.97 -1.76
C VAL A 377 12.16 15.73 -0.48
N GLN A 378 13.39 16.22 -0.33
CA GLN A 378 13.78 17.04 0.83
C GLN A 378 12.82 18.22 1.00
N SER A 379 12.58 18.95 -0.09
CA SER A 379 11.75 20.16 -0.13
C SER A 379 10.37 19.87 -0.73
N PHE A 380 9.52 19.21 0.06
CA PHE A 380 8.09 19.09 -0.23
C PHE A 380 7.37 20.36 0.24
N GLU A 381 7.14 21.29 -0.68
CA GLU A 381 6.87 22.70 -0.36
C GLU A 381 5.65 23.26 -1.10
N THR A 382 4.81 22.42 -1.68
CA THR A 382 3.60 22.91 -2.34
C THR A 382 2.39 22.05 -2.01
N VAL A 383 1.32 22.69 -1.56
CA VAL A 383 -0.04 22.12 -1.57
C VAL A 383 -1.05 23.15 -2.05
N VAL A 384 -1.77 22.82 -3.11
CA VAL A 384 -2.85 23.67 -3.64
C VAL A 384 -4.11 22.83 -3.79
N ARG A 385 -5.24 23.31 -3.27
CA ARG A 385 -6.52 22.74 -3.66
C ARG A 385 -7.01 23.39 -4.94
N LEU A 386 -6.95 22.64 -6.03
CA LEU A 386 -7.44 23.05 -7.34
C LEU A 386 -8.96 23.28 -7.30
N ARG A 387 -9.47 24.04 -8.26
CA ARG A 387 -10.90 24.38 -8.35
C ARG A 387 -11.85 23.19 -8.46
N ASP A 388 -11.40 22.12 -9.09
CA ASP A 388 -12.15 20.88 -9.21
C ASP A 388 -12.19 20.08 -7.90
N GLY A 389 -11.42 20.51 -6.89
CA GLY A 389 -11.39 19.96 -5.56
C GLY A 389 -10.20 19.06 -5.27
N ARG A 390 -9.43 18.66 -6.30
CA ARG A 390 -8.22 17.84 -6.19
C ARG A 390 -7.06 18.62 -5.59
N LEU A 391 -6.03 17.90 -5.13
CA LEU A 391 -4.81 18.50 -4.59
C LEU A 391 -3.73 18.52 -5.67
N LEU A 392 -3.03 19.63 -5.83
CA LEU A 392 -1.76 19.70 -6.53
C LEU A 392 -0.66 19.77 -5.48
N ILE A 393 0.32 18.89 -5.61
CA ILE A 393 1.55 18.86 -4.82
C ILE A 393 2.76 19.07 -5.74
N ALA A 394 3.82 19.67 -5.22
CA ALA A 394 5.04 19.91 -5.97
C ALA A 394 6.28 19.93 -5.07
N ASN A 395 7.46 19.87 -5.69
CA ASN A 395 8.75 19.97 -5.01
C ASN A 395 9.51 21.26 -5.34
N ASP A 396 10.34 21.67 -4.39
CA ASP A 396 11.58 22.37 -4.69
C ASP A 396 12.72 21.34 -4.80
N ASN A 397 13.54 21.44 -5.85
CA ASN A 397 14.65 20.53 -6.10
C ASN A 397 15.99 21.07 -5.59
N ASN A 398 16.02 22.25 -4.95
CA ASN A 398 17.23 22.88 -4.40
C ASN A 398 18.42 22.79 -5.35
N TYR A 399 18.21 23.13 -6.63
CA TYR A 399 19.14 22.81 -7.70
C TYR A 399 20.58 23.34 -7.43
N PRO A 400 21.63 22.56 -7.71
CA PRO A 400 21.63 21.21 -8.28
C PRO A 400 21.68 20.08 -7.23
N GLY A 401 21.25 20.35 -5.99
CA GLY A 401 21.54 19.55 -4.80
C GLY A 401 20.68 18.29 -4.60
N ASN A 402 19.36 18.38 -4.69
CA ASN A 402 18.48 17.23 -4.37
C ASN A 402 18.55 16.16 -5.46
N ALA A 403 18.55 14.90 -5.05
CA ALA A 403 18.64 13.73 -5.93
C ALA A 403 17.82 12.54 -5.40
N ALA A 404 16.62 12.83 -4.90
CA ALA A 404 15.71 11.90 -4.25
C ALA A 404 15.32 10.73 -5.16
N ARG A 405 15.06 10.99 -6.45
CA ARG A 405 14.60 9.98 -7.40
C ARG A 405 15.75 9.06 -7.82
N VAL A 406 16.88 9.65 -8.20
CA VAL A 406 18.06 8.91 -8.71
C VAL A 406 19.32 9.51 -8.10
N PRO A 407 20.02 8.81 -7.19
CA PRO A 407 21.22 9.31 -6.54
C PRO A 407 22.26 9.83 -7.54
N GLY A 408 22.75 11.06 -7.32
CA GLY A 408 23.74 11.70 -8.18
C GLY A 408 23.18 12.44 -9.40
N THR A 409 21.86 12.46 -9.58
CA THR A 409 21.16 13.21 -10.65
C THR A 409 20.23 14.25 -10.00
N PRO A 410 20.30 15.54 -10.39
CA PRO A 410 19.37 16.53 -9.85
C PRO A 410 17.92 16.14 -10.12
N ASP A 411 17.05 16.27 -9.12
CA ASP A 411 15.62 15.98 -9.30
C ASP A 411 14.97 16.97 -10.28
N ALA A 412 14.13 16.45 -11.17
CA ALA A 412 13.22 17.28 -11.95
C ALA A 412 12.26 18.04 -11.03
N THR A 413 11.78 19.20 -11.48
CA THR A 413 10.62 19.83 -10.84
C THR A 413 9.40 19.02 -11.21
N GLU A 414 8.60 18.64 -10.23
CA GLU A 414 7.53 17.68 -10.37
C GLU A 414 6.24 18.29 -9.82
N LEU A 415 5.19 18.28 -10.66
CA LEU A 415 3.83 18.61 -10.26
C LEU A 415 3.02 17.32 -10.31
N ALA A 416 2.34 16.98 -9.23
CA ALA A 416 1.45 15.83 -9.15
C ALA A 416 0.06 16.26 -8.69
N VAL A 417 -0.98 15.76 -9.37
CA VAL A 417 -2.37 15.97 -9.00
C VAL A 417 -2.90 14.71 -8.34
N VAL A 418 -3.43 14.87 -7.13
CA VAL A 418 -3.93 13.81 -6.27
C VAL A 418 -5.43 13.99 -6.06
N ASP A 419 -6.18 12.93 -6.33
CA ASP A 419 -7.60 12.84 -5.99
C ASP A 419 -7.79 12.10 -4.67
N LEU A 420 -8.71 12.57 -3.83
CA LEU A 420 -9.00 11.96 -2.53
C LEU A 420 -10.22 11.04 -2.69
N ARG A 421 -10.00 9.87 -3.30
CA ARG A 421 -11.05 8.94 -3.70
C ARG A 421 -11.64 8.25 -2.48
N ARG A 422 -12.94 7.95 -2.52
CA ARG A 422 -13.58 7.11 -1.51
C ARG A 422 -13.59 5.67 -1.97
N VAL A 423 -12.84 4.82 -1.29
CA VAL A 423 -12.75 3.39 -1.58
C VAL A 423 -13.36 2.58 -0.44
N PRO A 424 -13.90 1.37 -0.69
CA PRO A 424 -14.21 0.44 0.39
C PRO A 424 -12.95 0.21 1.25
N ALA A 425 -13.09 0.16 2.58
CA ALA A 425 -11.96 -0.35 3.38
C ALA A 425 -11.77 -1.83 3.06
N ALA A 426 -10.52 -2.29 3.03
CA ALA A 426 -10.22 -3.71 2.96
C ALA A 426 -10.93 -4.46 4.10
N ALA A 427 -11.27 -5.73 3.84
CA ALA A 427 -11.74 -6.59 4.91
C ALA A 427 -10.60 -6.76 5.91
N PRO A 428 -10.86 -6.69 7.23
CA PRO A 428 -9.83 -7.01 8.21
C PRO A 428 -9.35 -8.43 7.97
N SER A 429 -8.03 -8.61 7.89
CA SER A 429 -7.47 -9.96 7.81
C SER A 429 -7.78 -10.76 9.06
N GLU A 430 -7.89 -12.08 8.90
CA GLU A 430 -7.91 -13.02 10.03
C GLU A 430 -6.55 -13.12 10.72
N THR A 431 -5.45 -12.67 10.08
CA THR A 431 -4.10 -12.64 10.65
C THR A 431 -3.55 -11.22 10.71
N THR A 432 -3.18 -10.80 11.92
CA THR A 432 -2.54 -9.50 12.16
C THR A 432 -1.04 -9.57 11.88
N VAL A 433 -0.53 -8.62 11.08
CA VAL A 433 0.91 -8.44 10.86
C VAL A 433 1.45 -7.38 11.82
N ILE A 434 2.40 -7.79 12.65
CA ILE A 434 3.05 -6.92 13.63
C ILE A 434 4.50 -6.66 13.21
N ALA A 435 4.83 -5.39 13.01
CA ALA A 435 6.16 -4.97 12.61
C ALA A 435 7.13 -4.99 13.80
N HIS A 436 7.86 -6.10 13.91
CA HIS A 436 8.84 -6.33 14.97
C HIS A 436 9.99 -5.33 14.86
N ARG A 437 10.02 -4.37 15.81
CA ARG A 437 10.93 -3.22 15.82
C ARG A 437 10.79 -2.29 14.60
N GLY A 438 9.62 -2.31 13.97
CA GLY A 438 9.36 -1.66 12.67
C GLY A 438 9.70 -2.57 11.49
N ALA A 439 9.91 -1.99 10.30
CA ALA A 439 10.42 -2.72 9.13
C ALA A 439 11.94 -2.95 9.27
N SER A 440 12.33 -3.68 10.31
CA SER A 440 13.73 -3.88 10.70
C SER A 440 14.55 -4.69 9.68
N GLY A 441 13.87 -5.42 8.78
CA GLY A 441 14.44 -6.03 7.59
C GLY A 441 14.94 -5.02 6.54
N GLU A 442 14.48 -3.77 6.61
CA GLU A 442 14.74 -2.73 5.61
C GLU A 442 15.40 -1.46 6.17
N ARG A 443 15.30 -1.22 7.49
CA ARG A 443 15.82 -0.03 8.17
C ARG A 443 16.38 -0.39 9.55
N PRO A 444 17.31 0.40 10.12
CA PRO A 444 17.75 0.21 11.49
C PRO A 444 16.59 0.14 12.48
N GLU A 445 16.56 -0.92 13.29
CA GLU A 445 15.48 -1.22 14.23
C GLU A 445 15.18 -0.09 15.22
N HIS A 446 13.92 0.01 15.67
CA HIS A 446 13.44 1.02 16.61
C HIS A 446 13.76 2.46 16.20
N THR A 447 13.62 2.79 14.93
CA THR A 447 13.66 4.17 14.45
C THR A 447 12.27 4.56 13.96
N LEU A 448 11.92 5.84 14.03
CA LEU A 448 10.65 6.29 13.42
C LEU A 448 10.61 6.00 11.92
N ALA A 449 11.77 5.96 11.25
CA ALA A 449 11.87 5.53 9.85
C ALA A 449 11.47 4.06 9.65
N ALA A 450 11.93 3.14 10.53
CA ALA A 450 11.53 1.74 10.47
C ALA A 450 10.03 1.57 10.76
N TYR A 451 9.49 2.30 11.74
CA TYR A 451 8.06 2.29 12.05
C TYR A 451 7.21 2.85 10.92
N GLU A 452 7.60 3.99 10.37
CA GLU A 452 6.90 4.58 9.23
C GLU A 452 6.92 3.64 8.03
N ARG A 453 8.08 3.07 7.70
CA ARG A 453 8.18 2.11 6.60
C ARG A 453 7.25 0.90 6.78
N ALA A 454 7.11 0.42 8.02
CA ALA A 454 6.17 -0.66 8.34
C ALA A 454 4.71 -0.24 8.17
N ILE A 455 4.34 0.98 8.58
CA ILE A 455 3.00 1.55 8.39
C ILE A 455 2.68 1.69 6.90
N LEU A 456 3.64 2.22 6.12
CA LEU A 456 3.53 2.32 4.67
C LEU A 456 3.31 0.93 4.04
N ALA A 457 3.98 -0.09 4.58
CA ALA A 457 3.84 -1.50 4.25
C ALA A 457 2.64 -2.21 4.90
N CYS A 458 1.65 -1.47 5.39
CA CYS A 458 0.39 -2.03 5.91
C CYS A 458 0.50 -2.91 7.16
N ALA A 459 1.54 -2.73 7.99
CA ALA A 459 1.55 -3.35 9.30
C ALA A 459 0.38 -2.85 10.17
N ASP A 460 -0.32 -3.76 10.83
CA ASP A 460 -1.44 -3.43 11.73
C ASP A 460 -0.93 -2.81 13.04
N TYR A 461 0.25 -3.25 13.49
CA TYR A 461 0.90 -2.79 14.71
C TYR A 461 2.39 -2.51 14.49
N ILE A 462 2.90 -1.52 15.20
CA ILE A 462 4.34 -1.29 15.39
C ILE A 462 4.77 -1.69 16.81
N GLU A 463 5.93 -2.33 16.93
CA GLU A 463 6.43 -2.87 18.19
C GLU A 463 7.64 -2.08 18.70
N PRO A 464 7.51 -1.33 19.81
CA PRO A 464 8.64 -0.77 20.52
C PRO A 464 9.06 -1.57 21.75
N ASP A 465 10.27 -2.11 21.73
CA ASP A 465 10.98 -2.51 22.95
C ASP A 465 11.33 -1.26 23.76
N LEU A 466 11.02 -1.22 25.06
CA LEU A 466 11.21 -0.06 25.92
C LEU A 466 12.27 -0.31 27.00
N VAL A 467 13.20 0.64 27.08
CA VAL A 467 14.19 0.79 28.15
C VAL A 467 14.17 2.24 28.65
N MET A 468 14.77 2.50 29.81
CA MET A 468 14.72 3.82 30.46
C MET A 468 16.05 4.56 30.45
N THR A 469 15.98 5.87 30.25
CA THR A 469 17.11 6.80 30.41
C THR A 469 17.40 7.11 31.88
N LYS A 470 18.56 7.71 32.17
CA LYS A 470 18.95 8.15 33.51
C LYS A 470 17.95 9.12 34.17
N ASP A 471 17.29 9.94 33.35
CA ASP A 471 16.31 10.94 33.76
C ASP A 471 14.86 10.44 33.66
N GLY A 472 14.65 9.14 33.50
CA GLY A 472 13.35 8.48 33.66
C GLY A 472 12.47 8.51 32.41
N VAL A 473 13.04 8.71 31.22
CA VAL A 473 12.30 8.73 29.96
C VAL A 473 12.35 7.36 29.30
N LEU A 474 11.20 6.88 28.82
CA LEU A 474 11.12 5.65 28.03
C LEU A 474 11.59 5.91 26.60
N VAL A 475 12.57 5.13 26.15
CA VAL A 475 13.10 5.16 24.78
C VAL A 475 13.00 3.78 24.15
N SER A 476 12.79 3.75 22.83
CA SER A 476 12.62 2.49 22.14
C SER A 476 13.97 1.88 21.74
N ARG A 477 14.37 0.78 22.37
CA ARG A 477 15.55 -0.02 22.05
C ARG A 477 15.38 -1.44 22.60
N HIS A 478 15.79 -2.45 21.82
CA HIS A 478 15.72 -3.85 22.23
C HIS A 478 16.60 -4.18 23.44
N GLU A 479 17.78 -3.58 23.57
CA GLU A 479 18.65 -3.78 24.74
C GLU A 479 18.97 -2.41 25.34
N ASN A 480 19.16 -2.39 26.66
CA ASN A 480 19.68 -1.19 27.32
C ASN A 480 21.17 -0.98 27.01
N GLU A 481 21.90 -2.02 26.64
CA GLU A 481 23.27 -1.93 26.10
C GLU A 481 23.23 -1.53 24.61
N ILE A 482 23.79 -0.37 24.28
CA ILE A 482 23.61 0.29 22.96
C ILE A 482 24.87 0.33 22.09
N SER A 483 25.91 -0.46 22.40
CA SER A 483 27.16 -0.47 21.61
C SER A 483 26.94 -0.89 20.16
N GLY A 484 26.04 -1.85 19.93
CA GLY A 484 25.82 -2.47 18.61
C GLY A 484 24.68 -1.86 17.78
N THR A 485 23.94 -0.91 18.34
CA THR A 485 22.75 -0.31 17.71
C THR A 485 22.80 1.22 17.65
N THR A 486 23.92 1.80 18.11
CA THR A 486 24.19 3.24 18.00
C THR A 486 25.65 3.52 17.64
N ASP A 487 25.93 4.75 17.25
CA ASP A 487 27.28 5.25 16.99
C ASP A 487 28.10 5.59 18.26
N VAL A 488 27.60 5.27 19.46
CA VAL A 488 28.19 5.67 20.77
C VAL A 488 29.67 5.30 20.91
N ALA A 489 30.09 4.15 20.38
CA ALA A 489 31.47 3.69 20.46
C ALA A 489 32.46 4.62 19.73
N THR A 490 31.97 5.45 18.80
CA THR A 490 32.78 6.41 18.04
C THR A 490 32.74 7.83 18.60
N ARG A 491 31.96 8.09 19.67
CA ARG A 491 31.79 9.41 20.30
C ARG A 491 32.77 9.64 21.45
N PRO A 492 33.84 10.44 21.28
CA PRO A 492 34.87 10.59 22.31
C PRO A 492 34.36 11.17 23.63
N GLU A 493 33.34 12.02 23.58
CA GLU A 493 32.69 12.64 24.74
C GLU A 493 32.01 11.62 25.67
N PHE A 494 31.69 10.42 25.17
CA PHE A 494 31.04 9.35 25.95
C PHE A 494 31.96 8.17 26.26
N ALA A 495 33.25 8.20 25.87
CA ALA A 495 34.18 7.10 26.10
C ALA A 495 34.26 6.66 27.57
N ASP A 496 34.20 7.61 28.51
CA ASP A 496 34.26 7.37 29.96
C ASP A 496 32.96 6.75 30.54
N ARG A 497 31.88 6.63 29.74
CA ARG A 497 30.62 5.96 30.13
C ARG A 497 30.65 4.45 29.92
N ARG A 498 31.65 3.92 29.21
CA ARG A 498 31.78 2.49 29.00
C ARG A 498 32.00 1.77 30.32
N THR A 499 31.13 0.83 30.67
CA THR A 499 31.15 0.14 31.97
C THR A 499 30.74 -1.33 31.82
N THR A 500 30.83 -2.11 32.91
CA THR A 500 30.32 -3.48 32.99
C THR A 500 29.15 -3.53 33.97
N LYS A 501 28.01 -4.07 33.53
CA LYS A 501 26.81 -4.27 34.37
C LYS A 501 26.32 -5.70 34.27
N THR A 502 25.62 -6.15 35.31
CA THR A 502 24.94 -7.45 35.31
C THR A 502 23.45 -7.20 35.12
N VAL A 503 22.93 -7.60 33.97
CA VAL A 503 21.51 -7.52 33.59
C VAL A 503 20.99 -8.95 33.52
N ASP A 504 19.95 -9.26 34.29
CA ASP A 504 19.32 -10.58 34.39
C ASP A 504 20.30 -11.75 34.60
N GLY A 505 21.29 -11.51 35.47
CA GLY A 505 22.32 -12.50 35.81
C GLY A 505 23.47 -12.62 34.81
N THR A 506 23.42 -11.90 33.68
CA THR A 506 24.46 -11.91 32.63
C THR A 506 25.27 -10.61 32.66
N ALA A 507 26.60 -10.71 32.54
CA ALA A 507 27.49 -9.55 32.54
C ALA A 507 27.72 -9.00 31.13
N TYR A 508 27.39 -7.73 30.92
CA TYR A 508 27.59 -6.99 29.67
C TYR A 508 28.61 -5.87 29.89
N THR A 509 29.42 -5.57 28.87
CA THR A 509 30.38 -4.46 28.92
C THR A 509 30.22 -3.56 27.70
N GLY A 510 29.79 -2.31 27.94
CA GLY A 510 29.44 -1.38 26.88
C GLY A 510 28.86 -0.09 27.45
N TRP A 511 27.91 0.51 26.74
CA TRP A 511 27.23 1.75 27.11
C TRP A 511 25.76 1.46 27.33
N PHE A 512 25.20 1.97 28.43
CA PHE A 512 23.85 1.61 28.85
C PHE A 512 22.94 2.83 28.86
N THR A 513 21.71 2.72 28.35
CA THR A 513 20.74 3.82 28.26
C THR A 513 20.53 4.54 29.59
N GLU A 514 20.52 3.82 30.71
CA GLU A 514 20.33 4.39 32.04
C GLU A 514 21.52 5.21 32.57
N ASP A 515 22.64 5.24 31.84
CA ASP A 515 23.81 6.10 32.14
C ASP A 515 23.76 7.45 31.43
N PHE A 516 22.78 7.66 30.53
CA PHE A 516 22.58 8.85 29.71
C PHE A 516 21.25 9.52 30.01
N THR A 517 21.23 10.85 30.00
CA THR A 517 19.99 11.62 29.91
C THR A 517 19.40 11.52 28.50
N LEU A 518 18.10 11.80 28.34
CA LEU A 518 17.49 11.87 27.00
C LEU A 518 18.23 12.87 26.09
N ALA A 519 18.62 14.02 26.63
CA ALA A 519 19.34 15.05 25.89
C ALA A 519 20.71 14.55 25.37
N GLU A 520 21.42 13.72 26.16
CA GLU A 520 22.66 13.09 25.69
C GLU A 520 22.36 12.02 24.63
N LEU A 521 21.35 11.15 24.83
CA LEU A 521 20.98 10.11 23.86
C LEU A 521 20.55 10.66 22.51
N ARG A 522 19.87 11.81 22.47
CA ARG A 522 19.47 12.49 21.22
C ARG A 522 20.64 12.91 20.34
N THR A 523 21.84 13.00 20.92
CA THR A 523 23.05 13.30 20.14
C THR A 523 23.60 12.08 19.39
N LEU A 524 23.18 10.87 19.77
CA LEU A 524 23.58 9.61 19.13
C LEU A 524 22.73 9.32 17.90
N ARG A 525 23.22 8.42 17.06
CA ARG A 525 22.52 7.97 15.85
C ARG A 525 22.44 6.46 15.81
N ALA A 526 21.29 5.95 15.36
CA ALA A 526 21.05 4.53 15.17
C ALA A 526 21.96 3.95 14.08
N VAL A 527 22.34 2.69 14.24
CA VAL A 527 23.06 1.91 13.22
C VAL A 527 22.45 0.50 13.12
N GLU A 528 22.62 -0.15 11.98
CA GLU A 528 22.16 -1.51 11.71
C GLU A 528 22.81 -2.51 12.68
N ARG A 529 21.98 -3.37 13.30
CA ARG A 529 22.41 -4.37 14.29
C ARG A 529 23.04 -5.60 13.63
N LEU A 530 22.62 -5.94 12.42
CA LEU A 530 23.03 -7.12 11.65
C LEU A 530 23.68 -6.73 10.31
N PRO A 531 24.75 -5.92 10.28
CA PRO A 531 25.30 -5.35 9.04
C PRO A 531 25.83 -6.41 8.06
N GLU A 532 26.17 -7.61 8.56
CA GLU A 532 26.65 -8.73 7.76
C GLU A 532 25.51 -9.54 7.12
N VAL A 533 24.31 -9.48 7.69
CA VAL A 533 23.09 -10.12 7.17
C VAL A 533 22.31 -9.15 6.29
N ARG A 534 22.23 -7.88 6.71
CA ARG A 534 21.48 -6.79 6.06
C ARG A 534 22.40 -5.64 5.63
N PRO A 535 23.37 -5.87 4.73
CA PRO A 535 24.31 -4.83 4.32
C PRO A 535 23.61 -3.61 3.68
N GLY A 536 22.45 -3.81 3.03
CA GLY A 536 21.65 -2.72 2.46
C GLY A 536 21.17 -1.72 3.52
N ASN A 537 20.89 -2.16 4.75
CA ASN A 537 20.42 -1.28 5.82
C ASN A 537 21.51 -0.33 6.32
N THR A 538 22.79 -0.67 6.13
CA THR A 538 23.92 0.19 6.55
C THR A 538 23.97 1.52 5.79
N ALA A 539 23.25 1.64 4.67
CA ALA A 539 23.05 2.91 3.98
C ALA A 539 22.32 3.96 4.85
N PHE A 540 21.62 3.52 5.90
CA PHE A 540 20.90 4.38 6.84
C PHE A 540 21.62 4.61 8.18
N ASP A 541 22.83 4.06 8.34
CA ASP A 541 23.63 4.26 9.55
C ASP A 541 23.92 5.74 9.75
N GLY A 542 23.75 6.22 10.99
CA GLY A 542 24.07 7.61 11.33
C GLY A 542 22.96 8.63 11.00
N LEU A 543 21.83 8.21 10.42
CA LEU A 543 20.76 9.13 10.04
C LEU A 543 19.78 9.41 11.18
N TYR A 544 19.27 8.36 11.83
CA TYR A 544 18.11 8.48 12.72
C TYR A 544 18.46 8.58 14.20
N GLU A 545 17.63 9.29 14.94
CA GLU A 545 17.69 9.38 16.41
C GLU A 545 17.05 8.16 17.09
N ILE A 546 17.32 8.01 18.39
CA ILE A 546 16.59 7.08 19.27
C ILE A 546 15.22 7.72 19.61
N PRO A 547 14.09 7.09 19.26
CA PRO A 547 12.78 7.63 19.58
C PRO A 547 12.39 7.35 21.04
N THR A 548 11.60 8.26 21.58
CA THR A 548 10.88 8.08 22.85
C THR A 548 9.58 7.31 22.64
N PHE A 549 9.03 6.71 23.69
CA PHE A 549 7.74 6.04 23.62
C PHE A 549 6.61 6.99 23.16
N ASP A 550 6.61 8.23 23.67
CA ASP A 550 5.63 9.25 23.31
C ASP A 550 5.64 9.56 21.80
N GLU A 551 6.82 9.61 21.16
CA GLU A 551 6.92 9.81 19.72
C GLU A 551 6.44 8.61 18.91
N VAL A 552 6.65 7.38 19.40
CA VAL A 552 6.13 6.17 18.75
C VAL A 552 4.61 6.15 18.81
N ILE A 553 4.02 6.50 19.96
CA ILE A 553 2.56 6.63 20.08
C ILE A 553 2.03 7.80 19.21
N ASP A 554 2.70 8.95 19.23
CA ASP A 554 2.31 10.10 18.39
C ASP A 554 2.33 9.75 16.90
N LEU A 555 3.33 8.98 16.44
CA LEU A 555 3.39 8.47 15.07
C LEU A 555 2.17 7.59 14.77
N ALA A 556 1.93 6.55 15.57
CA ALA A 556 0.82 5.63 15.37
C ALA A 556 -0.55 6.32 15.39
N ARG A 557 -0.76 7.30 16.28
CA ARG A 557 -2.00 8.09 16.38
C ARG A 557 -2.28 8.96 15.16
N ARG A 558 -1.23 9.37 14.46
CA ARG A 558 -1.31 10.25 13.28
C ARG A 558 -1.30 9.44 11.97
N SER A 559 -1.17 8.12 12.07
CA SER A 559 -1.17 7.19 10.95
C SER A 559 -2.40 6.29 10.96
N VAL A 560 -2.68 5.67 9.82
CA VAL A 560 -3.73 4.66 9.67
C VAL A 560 -3.14 3.40 9.03
N SER A 561 -3.62 2.24 9.47
CA SER A 561 -3.43 0.98 8.76
C SER A 561 -4.22 1.02 7.45
N CYS A 562 -4.03 0.03 6.61
CA CYS A 562 -4.59 0.04 5.27
C CYS A 562 -6.09 -0.35 5.24
N ASP A 563 -6.57 -1.04 6.28
CA ASP A 563 -8.01 -1.13 6.63
C ASP A 563 -8.60 0.19 7.18
N GLY A 564 -7.77 1.23 7.29
CA GLY A 564 -8.09 2.60 7.69
C GLY A 564 -8.38 2.79 9.17
N ARG A 565 -8.06 1.79 10.02
CA ARG A 565 -8.05 1.96 11.46
C ARG A 565 -6.76 2.65 11.92
N PRO A 566 -6.70 3.21 13.13
CA PRO A 566 -5.43 3.67 13.69
C PRO A 566 -4.44 2.51 13.80
N VAL A 567 -3.18 2.74 13.43
CA VAL A 567 -2.11 1.76 13.62
C VAL A 567 -1.94 1.48 15.12
N GLY A 568 -1.78 0.21 15.49
CA GLY A 568 -1.57 -0.18 16.87
C GLY A 568 -0.13 -0.08 17.36
N VAL A 569 0.07 -0.10 18.68
CA VAL A 569 1.39 -0.10 19.31
C VAL A 569 1.48 -1.22 20.34
N ILE A 570 2.51 -2.06 20.24
CA ILE A 570 2.76 -3.17 21.19
C ILE A 570 4.06 -2.92 21.96
N PRO A 571 4.06 -2.09 23.04
CA PRO A 571 5.29 -1.87 23.79
C PRO A 571 5.74 -3.10 24.58
N GLU A 572 7.01 -3.49 24.45
CA GLU A 572 7.65 -4.48 25.32
C GLU A 572 8.40 -3.82 26.48
N ILE A 573 8.18 -4.27 27.73
CA ILE A 573 9.01 -3.86 28.87
C ILE A 573 10.23 -4.79 28.97
N LYS A 574 11.44 -4.25 28.79
CA LYS A 574 12.71 -4.99 28.85
C LYS A 574 13.38 -4.92 30.22
N HIS A 575 13.75 -6.08 30.76
CA HIS A 575 14.50 -6.18 32.03
C HIS A 575 13.83 -5.44 33.20
N GLY A 576 12.52 -5.61 33.39
CA GLY A 576 11.74 -4.92 34.41
C GLY A 576 12.36 -5.06 35.81
N THR A 577 12.69 -6.29 36.21
CA THR A 577 13.36 -6.58 37.49
C THR A 577 14.71 -5.85 37.63
N TYR A 578 15.49 -5.72 36.56
CA TYR A 578 16.77 -5.00 36.59
C TYR A 578 16.56 -3.49 36.76
N PHE A 579 15.69 -2.88 35.95
CA PHE A 579 15.41 -1.44 36.01
C PHE A 579 14.80 -1.02 37.37
N ASP A 580 13.93 -1.86 37.94
CA ASP A 580 13.44 -1.71 39.31
C ASP A 580 14.57 -1.68 40.34
N SER A 581 15.55 -2.59 40.21
CA SER A 581 16.65 -2.71 41.16
C SER A 581 17.54 -1.45 41.23
N ILE A 582 17.53 -0.63 40.19
CA ILE A 582 18.26 0.64 40.09
C ILE A 582 17.36 1.87 40.27
N GLY A 583 16.08 1.68 40.60
CA GLY A 583 15.13 2.75 40.90
C GLY A 583 14.53 3.43 39.67
N LEU A 584 14.44 2.70 38.54
CA LEU A 584 13.90 3.16 37.26
C LEU A 584 12.75 2.25 36.80
N SER A 585 11.79 1.97 37.69
CA SER A 585 10.60 1.17 37.39
C SER A 585 9.83 1.74 36.19
N MET A 586 9.38 0.88 35.27
CA MET A 586 8.92 1.28 33.94
C MET A 586 7.40 1.19 33.79
N GLU A 587 6.75 0.35 34.58
CA GLU A 587 5.33 0.01 34.51
C GLU A 587 4.47 1.28 34.64
N GLU A 588 4.70 2.13 35.63
CA GLU A 588 3.97 3.39 35.78
C GLU A 588 4.23 4.36 34.63
N ALA A 589 5.46 4.41 34.10
CA ALA A 589 5.82 5.30 33.01
C ALA A 589 5.12 4.88 31.70
N VAL A 590 5.05 3.57 31.42
CA VAL A 590 4.35 3.02 30.25
C VAL A 590 2.86 3.33 30.35
N VAL A 591 2.23 3.05 31.50
CA VAL A 591 0.81 3.36 31.71
C VAL A 591 0.55 4.86 31.59
N ALA A 592 1.42 5.71 32.13
CA ALA A 592 1.29 7.17 32.03
C ALA A 592 1.38 7.67 30.58
N GLY A 593 2.29 7.12 29.76
CA GLY A 593 2.39 7.45 28.34
C GLY A 593 1.12 7.08 27.56
N ILE A 594 0.58 5.89 27.81
CA ILE A 594 -0.67 5.42 27.19
C ILE A 594 -1.87 6.27 27.64
N ASP A 595 -1.94 6.63 28.93
CA ASP A 595 -2.98 7.49 29.49
C ASP A 595 -2.93 8.90 28.88
N ALA A 596 -1.73 9.47 28.71
CA ALA A 596 -1.53 10.79 28.11
C ALA A 596 -2.00 10.82 26.64
N ALA A 597 -1.83 9.71 25.93
CA ALA A 597 -2.33 9.53 24.56
C ALA A 597 -3.86 9.33 24.47
N GLY A 598 -4.52 9.02 25.60
CA GLY A 598 -5.94 8.67 25.66
C GLY A 598 -6.26 7.27 25.10
N TRP A 599 -5.26 6.39 24.98
CA TRP A 599 -5.38 5.02 24.45
C TRP A 599 -5.50 3.96 25.56
N ASN A 600 -6.16 4.30 26.66
CA ASN A 600 -6.14 3.55 27.91
C ASN A 600 -7.33 2.59 28.12
N SER A 601 -7.88 2.06 27.03
CA SER A 601 -9.00 1.11 27.07
C SER A 601 -8.78 -0.04 26.11
N ARG A 602 -9.44 -1.19 26.37
CA ARG A 602 -9.42 -2.38 25.51
C ARG A 602 -9.87 -2.15 24.06
N GLY A 603 -10.55 -1.03 23.78
CA GLY A 603 -11.00 -0.68 22.43
C GLY A 603 -9.95 0.06 21.59
N TYR A 604 -8.80 0.42 22.17
CA TYR A 604 -7.67 1.00 21.44
C TYR A 604 -6.65 -0.08 21.07
N PRO A 605 -5.94 0.06 19.95
CA PRO A 605 -4.99 -0.93 19.46
C PRO A 605 -3.66 -0.85 20.22
N VAL A 606 -3.68 -1.04 21.54
CA VAL A 606 -2.47 -1.09 22.38
C VAL A 606 -2.41 -2.43 23.11
N GLN A 607 -1.21 -3.00 23.20
CA GLN A 607 -0.94 -4.24 23.93
C GLN A 607 0.42 -4.17 24.61
N ILE A 608 0.49 -4.32 25.93
CA ILE A 608 1.78 -4.32 26.64
C ILE A 608 2.29 -5.76 26.72
N GLN A 609 3.54 -5.99 26.35
CA GLN A 609 4.15 -7.31 26.40
C GLN A 609 5.38 -7.37 27.31
N SER A 610 5.67 -8.55 27.87
CA SER A 610 6.91 -8.81 28.60
C SER A 610 7.20 -10.31 28.70
N PHE A 611 8.48 -10.66 28.86
CA PHE A 611 8.91 -12.01 29.25
C PHE A 611 8.74 -12.25 30.75
N GLU A 612 8.86 -11.20 31.57
CA GLU A 612 8.70 -11.31 33.03
C GLU A 612 7.23 -11.46 33.38
N VAL A 613 6.94 -12.26 34.42
CA VAL A 613 5.55 -12.54 34.83
C VAL A 613 5.06 -11.52 35.85
N GLY A 614 5.93 -11.15 36.79
CA GLY A 614 5.59 -10.25 37.90
C GLY A 614 5.08 -8.89 37.45
N ASN A 615 5.71 -8.27 36.46
CA ASN A 615 5.31 -6.97 35.95
C ASN A 615 3.96 -7.02 35.20
N LEU A 616 3.68 -8.06 34.42
CA LEU A 616 2.38 -8.23 33.77
C LEU A 616 1.25 -8.43 34.79
N GLN A 617 1.52 -9.14 35.89
CA GLN A 617 0.57 -9.28 36.99
C GLN A 617 0.29 -7.94 37.69
N GLU A 618 1.31 -7.09 37.84
CA GLU A 618 1.17 -5.72 38.35
C GLU A 618 0.38 -4.84 37.38
N LEU A 619 0.74 -4.85 36.09
CA LEU A 619 0.07 -4.08 35.03
C LEU A 619 -1.41 -4.44 34.89
N ASN A 620 -1.79 -5.71 35.07
CA ASN A 620 -3.19 -6.15 35.08
C ASN A 620 -4.03 -5.46 36.17
N GLY A 621 -3.38 -4.96 37.24
CA GLY A 621 -4.00 -4.13 38.27
C GLY A 621 -3.99 -2.62 37.99
N MET A 622 -3.20 -2.16 37.01
CA MET A 622 -2.95 -0.74 36.73
C MET A 622 -3.68 -0.23 35.49
N THR A 623 -3.83 -1.05 34.46
CA THR A 623 -4.42 -0.67 33.17
C THR A 623 -5.51 -1.64 32.74
N THR A 624 -6.33 -1.21 31.79
CA THR A 624 -7.30 -2.09 31.13
C THR A 624 -6.85 -2.53 29.74
N VAL A 625 -5.74 -1.99 29.24
CA VAL A 625 -5.12 -2.36 27.96
C VAL A 625 -4.75 -3.84 27.95
N ARG A 626 -4.70 -4.45 26.75
CA ARG A 626 -4.39 -5.87 26.61
C ARG A 626 -2.97 -6.18 27.05
N LEU A 627 -2.76 -7.36 27.63
CA LEU A 627 -1.44 -7.81 28.09
C LEU A 627 -0.99 -9.08 27.37
N ALA A 628 0.29 -9.17 27.04
CA ALA A 628 0.90 -10.30 26.36
C ALA A 628 2.05 -10.92 27.17
N GLN A 629 1.93 -12.21 27.46
CA GLN A 629 3.03 -12.99 28.04
C GLN A 629 3.92 -13.53 26.92
N LEU A 630 5.18 -13.11 26.87
CA LEU A 630 6.19 -13.66 25.97
C LEU A 630 6.78 -14.96 26.55
N ILE A 631 6.97 -15.97 25.70
CA ILE A 631 7.46 -17.30 26.08
C ILE A 631 8.49 -17.76 25.05
N ASP A 632 9.70 -18.06 25.53
CA ASP A 632 10.77 -18.63 24.72
C ASP A 632 10.70 -20.17 24.69
N ALA A 633 11.37 -20.81 23.73
CA ALA A 633 11.41 -22.26 23.58
C ALA A 633 12.17 -22.97 24.72
N ALA A 634 13.03 -22.25 25.44
CA ALA A 634 13.81 -22.79 26.55
C ALA A 634 14.14 -21.71 27.59
N GLY A 635 14.38 -22.12 28.83
CA GLY A 635 14.74 -21.22 29.93
C GLY A 635 13.57 -20.90 30.86
N ALA A 636 13.66 -19.75 31.53
CA ALA A 636 12.71 -19.30 32.54
C ALA A 636 12.62 -17.77 32.56
N PRO A 637 11.48 -17.18 32.98
CA PRO A 637 11.35 -15.74 33.20
C PRO A 637 12.40 -15.20 34.19
N ALA A 638 13.00 -14.05 33.87
CA ALA A 638 14.11 -13.48 34.64
C ALA A 638 13.70 -13.12 36.09
N ASP A 639 12.49 -12.60 36.29
CA ASP A 639 11.93 -12.27 37.61
C ASP A 639 11.79 -13.51 38.50
N LYS A 640 11.38 -14.66 37.92
CA LYS A 640 11.27 -15.93 38.62
C LYS A 640 12.63 -16.48 39.02
N VAL A 641 13.62 -16.40 38.12
CA VAL A 641 15.00 -16.77 38.44
C VAL A 641 15.55 -15.90 39.57
N ALA A 642 15.34 -14.58 39.52
CA ALA A 642 15.77 -13.65 40.55
C ALA A 642 15.10 -13.93 41.91
N ALA A 643 13.83 -14.35 41.91
CA ALA A 643 13.09 -14.77 43.10
C ALA A 643 13.45 -16.18 43.62
N GLY A 644 14.22 -16.97 42.86
CA GLY A 644 14.53 -18.36 43.17
C GLY A 644 13.33 -19.32 42.97
N ASP A 645 12.38 -18.94 42.12
CA ASP A 645 11.22 -19.73 41.71
C ASP A 645 11.63 -20.70 40.57
N PRO A 646 11.27 -21.99 40.63
CA PRO A 646 11.65 -22.98 39.61
C PRO A 646 10.83 -22.92 38.30
N LEU A 647 9.85 -22.04 38.15
CA LEU A 647 9.00 -21.94 36.96
C LEU A 647 9.83 -21.79 35.67
N THR A 648 9.58 -22.64 34.67
CA THR A 648 10.21 -22.58 33.35
C THR A 648 9.21 -22.23 32.26
N TYR A 649 9.69 -21.78 31.09
CA TYR A 649 8.81 -21.57 29.93
C TYR A 649 8.10 -22.85 29.47
N ALA A 650 8.74 -24.01 29.63
CA ALA A 650 8.13 -25.31 29.35
C ALA A 650 6.94 -25.60 30.27
N ASP A 651 6.98 -25.16 31.53
CA ASP A 651 5.86 -25.29 32.46
C ASP A 651 4.69 -24.37 32.07
N MET A 652 5.01 -23.16 31.57
CA MET A 652 4.03 -22.13 31.19
C MET A 652 3.17 -22.53 29.97
N VAL A 653 3.68 -23.38 29.07
CA VAL A 653 2.95 -23.83 27.88
C VAL A 653 2.19 -25.16 28.09
N THR A 654 2.19 -25.68 29.32
CA THR A 654 1.27 -26.75 29.70
C THR A 654 -0.16 -26.20 29.83
N ARG A 655 -1.17 -27.08 29.85
CA ARG A 655 -2.55 -26.65 30.11
C ARG A 655 -2.71 -25.87 31.42
N GLU A 656 -2.01 -26.27 32.47
CA GLU A 656 -2.05 -25.58 33.78
C GLU A 656 -1.33 -24.23 33.69
N GLY A 657 -0.15 -24.20 33.08
CA GLY A 657 0.58 -22.95 32.85
C GLY A 657 -0.20 -21.93 32.02
N LEU A 658 -0.81 -22.35 30.90
CA LEU A 658 -1.63 -21.46 30.07
C LEU A 658 -2.88 -20.97 30.81
N HIS A 659 -3.46 -21.78 31.70
CA HIS A 659 -4.55 -21.35 32.56
C HIS A 659 -4.08 -20.25 33.52
N ASP A 660 -2.91 -20.41 34.13
CA ASP A 660 -2.32 -19.40 35.02
C ASP A 660 -1.99 -18.10 34.27
N VAL A 661 -1.49 -18.20 33.02
CA VAL A 661 -1.24 -17.04 32.15
C VAL A 661 -2.55 -16.30 31.84
N ALA A 662 -3.64 -17.03 31.53
CA ALA A 662 -4.94 -16.45 31.24
C ALA A 662 -5.59 -15.69 32.41
N GLU A 663 -5.05 -15.81 33.64
CA GLU A 663 -5.53 -15.00 34.78
C GLU A 663 -5.08 -13.53 34.69
N TYR A 664 -4.02 -13.23 33.93
CA TYR A 664 -3.45 -11.89 33.84
C TYR A 664 -3.12 -11.39 32.44
N ALA A 665 -3.04 -12.26 31.43
CA ALA A 665 -2.77 -11.89 30.05
C ALA A 665 -3.95 -12.24 29.12
N ASP A 666 -4.04 -11.51 28.02
CA ASP A 666 -5.02 -11.73 26.94
C ASP A 666 -4.39 -12.42 25.72
N VAL A 667 -3.06 -12.44 25.65
CA VAL A 667 -2.28 -12.93 24.52
C VAL A 667 -1.06 -13.71 25.03
N VAL A 668 -0.67 -14.76 24.32
CA VAL A 668 0.63 -15.43 24.48
C VAL A 668 1.49 -15.22 23.24
N GLY A 669 2.66 -14.62 23.42
CA GLY A 669 3.66 -14.44 22.38
C GLY A 669 4.67 -15.60 22.40
N LEU A 670 4.57 -16.53 21.45
CA LEU A 670 5.34 -17.76 21.43
C LEU A 670 6.47 -17.71 20.41
N GLN A 671 7.66 -18.14 20.83
CA GLN A 671 8.75 -18.43 19.90
C GLN A 671 8.30 -19.55 18.94
N LYS A 672 8.61 -19.45 17.64
CA LYS A 672 8.13 -20.36 16.58
C LYS A 672 8.18 -21.86 16.94
N ASN A 673 9.29 -22.34 17.50
CA ASN A 673 9.51 -23.75 17.83
C ASN A 673 8.65 -24.26 19.00
N VAL A 674 8.00 -23.39 19.77
CA VAL A 674 6.99 -23.79 20.77
C VAL A 674 5.71 -24.27 20.08
N MET A 675 5.36 -23.66 18.95
CA MET A 675 4.16 -23.98 18.17
C MET A 675 4.41 -25.13 17.20
N ILE A 676 5.44 -25.00 16.36
CA ILE A 676 5.84 -26.02 15.38
C ILE A 676 7.36 -26.20 15.51
N PRO A 677 7.85 -27.29 16.13
CA PRO A 677 9.27 -27.54 16.31
C PRO A 677 9.98 -27.77 14.97
N ARG A 678 11.31 -27.63 14.96
CA ARG A 678 12.14 -28.08 13.82
C ARG A 678 12.66 -29.50 14.03
N GLU A 679 12.62 -30.29 12.98
CA GLU A 679 13.24 -31.61 12.91
C GLU A 679 14.77 -31.51 12.78
N GLU A 680 15.47 -32.65 12.90
CA GLU A 680 16.95 -32.70 12.83
C GLU A 680 17.50 -32.22 11.47
N ASP A 681 16.73 -32.37 10.39
CA ASP A 681 17.11 -31.89 9.04
C ASP A 681 16.79 -30.41 8.80
N GLY A 682 16.17 -29.76 9.79
CA GLY A 682 15.81 -28.34 9.75
C GLY A 682 14.46 -28.04 9.13
N THR A 683 13.68 -29.05 8.75
CA THR A 683 12.28 -28.90 8.32
C THR A 683 11.33 -28.66 9.50
N LEU A 684 10.12 -28.16 9.24
CA LEU A 684 9.07 -28.11 10.25
C LEU A 684 8.56 -29.50 10.60
N GLY A 685 8.38 -29.75 11.90
CA GLY A 685 7.71 -30.94 12.43
C GLY A 685 6.21 -30.75 12.60
N GLU A 686 5.59 -31.60 13.42
CA GLU A 686 4.15 -31.51 13.72
C GLU A 686 3.82 -30.42 14.75
N PRO A 687 2.69 -29.70 14.61
CA PRO A 687 2.24 -28.74 15.63
C PRO A 687 2.05 -29.37 17.03
N THR A 688 2.50 -28.68 18.08
CA THR A 688 2.52 -29.21 19.47
C THR A 688 1.14 -29.23 20.16
N GLY A 689 0.12 -28.62 19.55
CA GLY A 689 -1.21 -28.43 20.13
C GLY A 689 -1.30 -27.32 21.18
N VAL A 690 -0.24 -26.51 21.37
CA VAL A 690 -0.24 -25.36 22.29
C VAL A 690 -1.25 -24.28 21.88
N ILE A 691 -1.39 -24.05 20.56
CA ILE A 691 -2.29 -23.04 19.98
C ILE A 691 -3.74 -23.34 20.36
N GLU A 692 -4.20 -24.55 20.06
CA GLU A 692 -5.54 -25.02 20.40
C GLU A 692 -5.82 -24.97 21.92
N GLN A 693 -4.80 -25.16 22.76
CA GLN A 693 -4.92 -25.03 24.22
C GLN A 693 -5.08 -23.58 24.66
N ALA A 694 -4.30 -22.65 24.09
CA ALA A 694 -4.41 -21.22 24.35
C ALA A 694 -5.80 -20.68 23.95
N HIS A 695 -6.26 -21.00 22.74
CA HIS A 695 -7.59 -20.60 22.25
C HIS A 695 -8.74 -21.10 23.14
N ARG A 696 -8.66 -22.33 23.67
CA ARG A 696 -9.67 -22.85 24.62
C ARG A 696 -9.77 -22.05 25.92
N LEU A 697 -8.73 -21.30 26.26
CA LEU A 697 -8.67 -20.42 27.42
C LEU A 697 -8.97 -18.96 27.06
N GLY A 698 -9.23 -18.67 25.78
CA GLY A 698 -9.51 -17.32 25.29
C GLY A 698 -8.27 -16.45 25.08
N LEU A 699 -7.07 -17.06 25.05
CA LEU A 699 -5.83 -16.38 24.72
C LEU A 699 -5.64 -16.35 23.20
N GLU A 700 -5.31 -15.18 22.66
CA GLU A 700 -4.75 -15.10 21.30
C GLU A 700 -3.28 -15.54 21.30
N VAL A 701 -2.82 -16.05 20.15
CA VAL A 701 -1.48 -16.58 19.95
C VAL A 701 -0.75 -15.75 18.91
N THR A 702 0.35 -15.15 19.34
CA THR A 702 1.24 -14.38 18.48
C THR A 702 2.57 -15.11 18.30
N GLY A 703 2.98 -15.40 17.07
CA GLY A 703 4.27 -16.04 16.78
C GLY A 703 5.40 -15.04 16.58
N TRP A 704 6.61 -15.35 17.08
CA TRP A 704 7.81 -14.55 16.82
C TRP A 704 9.10 -15.38 16.63
N THR A 705 10.09 -14.95 15.85
CA THR A 705 10.03 -13.88 14.84
C THR A 705 10.17 -14.48 13.44
N PHE A 706 9.30 -14.08 12.53
CA PHE A 706 9.35 -14.41 11.10
C PHE A 706 10.33 -13.46 10.39
N ARG A 707 11.23 -14.03 9.56
CA ARG A 707 12.32 -13.30 8.89
C ARG A 707 12.58 -13.94 7.54
N LYS A 708 12.74 -13.12 6.49
CA LYS A 708 12.88 -13.65 5.13
C LYS A 708 14.22 -14.33 4.85
N GLU A 709 15.29 -14.05 5.60
CA GLU A 709 16.60 -14.59 5.27
C GLU A 709 16.69 -16.11 5.51
N ASN A 710 17.21 -16.86 4.54
CA ASN A 710 17.26 -18.34 4.52
C ASN A 710 17.75 -18.99 5.83
N GLN A 711 18.72 -18.39 6.51
CA GLN A 711 19.25 -18.92 7.77
C GLN A 711 18.21 -18.94 8.91
N PHE A 712 17.20 -18.07 8.85
CA PHE A 712 16.09 -18.01 9.81
C PHE A 712 14.89 -18.87 9.40
N LEU A 713 14.86 -19.36 8.16
CA LEU A 713 13.77 -20.18 7.62
C LEU A 713 13.99 -21.69 7.86
N PRO A 714 12.90 -22.47 7.99
CA PRO A 714 12.91 -23.93 7.87
C PRO A 714 13.43 -24.36 6.49
N ALA A 715 13.98 -25.56 6.39
CA ALA A 715 14.73 -25.98 5.20
C ALA A 715 13.91 -25.98 3.90
N GLU A 716 12.62 -26.31 3.98
CA GLU A 716 11.64 -26.36 2.89
C GLU A 716 11.21 -24.99 2.37
N PHE A 717 11.39 -23.92 3.16
CA PHE A 717 11.09 -22.54 2.75
C PHE A 717 12.34 -21.78 2.30
N ARG A 718 13.51 -22.45 2.22
CA ARG A 718 14.74 -21.80 1.74
C ARG A 718 14.77 -21.77 0.22
N ILE A 719 15.17 -20.62 -0.33
CA ILE A 719 15.37 -20.44 -1.76
C ILE A 719 16.87 -20.23 -2.03
N GLY A 720 17.50 -21.19 -2.69
CA GLY A 720 18.94 -21.18 -2.96
C GLY A 720 19.82 -21.44 -1.73
N ASP A 721 21.14 -21.30 -1.91
CA ASP A 721 22.15 -21.69 -0.90
C ASP A 721 22.71 -20.51 -0.06
N ASP A 722 22.40 -19.25 -0.42
CA ASP A 722 22.90 -18.09 0.33
C ASP A 722 22.10 -17.92 1.63
N PRO A 723 22.73 -18.01 2.82
CA PRO A 723 22.03 -17.88 4.10
C PRO A 723 21.39 -16.51 4.34
N ASN A 724 21.85 -15.47 3.64
CA ASN A 724 21.34 -14.10 3.77
C ASN A 724 20.36 -13.72 2.67
N ALA A 725 20.17 -14.56 1.64
CA ALA A 725 19.19 -14.30 0.60
C ALA A 725 17.75 -14.49 1.13
N PRO A 726 16.77 -13.75 0.60
CA PRO A 726 15.35 -13.99 0.88
C PRO A 726 14.93 -15.40 0.44
N GLY A 727 14.23 -16.13 1.33
CA GLY A 727 13.46 -17.33 1.02
C GLY A 727 11.96 -17.07 1.11
N ASP A 728 11.17 -18.15 1.20
CA ASP A 728 9.71 -18.12 1.22
C ASP A 728 9.15 -17.82 2.64
N LEU A 729 9.19 -16.54 3.01
CA LEU A 729 8.63 -16.05 4.29
C LEU A 729 7.11 -16.24 4.36
N VAL A 730 6.40 -16.04 3.26
CA VAL A 730 4.93 -16.13 3.18
C VAL A 730 4.50 -17.56 3.43
N GLY A 731 5.16 -18.53 2.80
CA GLY A 731 4.94 -19.96 3.03
C GLY A 731 5.16 -20.35 4.50
N GLU A 732 6.20 -19.83 5.15
CA GLU A 732 6.41 -20.06 6.58
C GLU A 732 5.23 -19.50 7.40
N ILE A 733 4.85 -18.22 7.22
CA ILE A 733 3.74 -17.61 7.96
C ILE A 733 2.45 -18.39 7.74
N ARG A 734 2.16 -18.77 6.48
CA ARG A 734 0.98 -19.55 6.09
C ARG A 734 0.91 -20.89 6.82
N ALA A 735 2.03 -21.60 6.97
CA ALA A 735 2.07 -22.86 7.71
C ALA A 735 1.68 -22.69 9.20
N PHE A 736 2.11 -21.59 9.83
CA PHE A 736 1.77 -21.30 11.23
C PHE A 736 0.32 -20.80 11.39
N VAL A 737 -0.18 -20.00 10.45
CA VAL A 737 -1.59 -19.58 10.42
C VAL A 737 -2.51 -20.79 10.22
N GLN A 738 -2.15 -21.74 9.35
CA GLN A 738 -2.88 -23.00 9.19
C GLN A 738 -2.87 -23.86 10.47
N ALA A 739 -1.82 -23.77 11.30
CA ALA A 739 -1.78 -24.38 12.62
C ALA A 739 -2.63 -23.64 13.68
N GLY A 740 -3.22 -22.49 13.32
CA GLY A 740 -4.12 -21.67 14.13
C GLY A 740 -3.47 -20.45 14.78
N MET A 741 -2.28 -20.00 14.33
CA MET A 741 -1.68 -18.76 14.84
C MET A 741 -2.54 -17.55 14.45
N ASP A 742 -2.76 -16.62 15.39
CA ASP A 742 -3.60 -15.43 15.16
C ASP A 742 -2.79 -14.23 14.61
N ASN A 743 -1.56 -14.04 15.10
CA ASN A 743 -0.75 -12.87 14.79
C ASN A 743 0.71 -13.23 14.52
N ALA A 744 1.40 -12.50 13.63
CA ALA A 744 2.80 -12.74 13.29
C ALA A 744 3.67 -11.50 13.53
N PHE A 745 4.69 -11.62 14.39
CA PHE A 745 5.79 -10.67 14.45
C PHE A 745 6.78 -10.94 13.31
N THR A 746 6.99 -9.97 12.44
CA THR A 746 7.92 -10.05 11.31
C THR A 746 8.85 -8.84 11.25
N ASP A 747 10.10 -9.09 10.84
CA ASP A 747 11.03 -8.01 10.49
C ASP A 747 10.72 -7.40 9.10
N ASP A 748 9.93 -8.10 8.29
CA ASP A 748 9.63 -7.78 6.89
C ASP A 748 8.10 -7.62 6.66
N PRO A 749 7.43 -6.59 7.21
CA PRO A 749 6.00 -6.41 7.06
C PRO A 749 5.52 -6.39 5.62
N ALA A 750 6.27 -5.75 4.71
CA ALA A 750 5.90 -5.64 3.30
C ALA A 750 5.74 -7.01 2.61
N VAL A 751 6.50 -8.01 3.04
CA VAL A 751 6.41 -9.38 2.52
C VAL A 751 5.34 -10.19 3.26
N ALA A 752 5.06 -9.87 4.52
CA ALA A 752 4.07 -10.61 5.31
C ALA A 752 2.61 -10.19 5.03
N VAL A 753 2.40 -8.98 4.49
CA VAL A 753 1.07 -8.46 4.15
C VAL A 753 0.62 -8.84 2.74
N THR A 754 1.51 -9.39 1.91
CA THR A 754 1.15 -9.89 0.57
C THR A 754 0.47 -11.26 0.70
N ASP A 755 -0.81 -11.33 0.38
CA ASP A 755 -1.50 -12.59 0.06
C ASP A 755 -1.40 -12.78 -1.45
N ASP A 756 -0.78 -13.88 -1.86
CA ASP A 756 -0.81 -14.29 -3.25
C ASP A 756 -2.23 -14.73 -3.61
N LEU A 757 -2.74 -14.24 -4.73
CA LEU A 757 -3.96 -14.76 -5.34
C LEU A 757 -3.62 -16.01 -6.14
N ARG A 758 -4.01 -17.19 -5.67
CA ARG A 758 -3.86 -18.42 -6.47
C ARG A 758 -4.97 -18.50 -7.52
N VAL A 759 -4.60 -18.35 -8.78
CA VAL A 759 -5.51 -18.50 -9.93
C VAL A 759 -5.23 -19.80 -10.67
N ALA A 760 -6.28 -20.55 -11.00
CA ALA A 760 -6.15 -21.84 -11.67
C ALA A 760 -7.14 -22.04 -12.84
N THR A 761 -6.81 -22.95 -13.74
CA THR A 761 -7.73 -23.54 -14.72
C THR A 761 -7.68 -25.06 -14.61
N TYR A 762 -8.82 -25.72 -14.79
CA TYR A 762 -8.90 -27.18 -14.77
C TYR A 762 -10.03 -27.68 -15.69
N ASN A 763 -9.68 -28.38 -16.76
CA ASN A 763 -10.64 -29.15 -17.55
C ASN A 763 -10.97 -30.45 -16.80
N LEU A 764 -12.26 -30.66 -16.54
CA LEU A 764 -12.74 -31.69 -15.60
C LEU A 764 -13.23 -32.96 -16.29
N SER A 765 -13.47 -32.90 -17.61
CA SER A 765 -14.23 -33.93 -18.34
C SER A 765 -15.53 -34.33 -17.62
N LEU A 766 -16.18 -33.38 -16.94
CA LEU A 766 -17.45 -33.55 -16.24
C LEU A 766 -18.64 -33.19 -17.15
N ASN A 767 -18.52 -33.49 -18.44
CA ASN A 767 -19.60 -33.38 -19.41
C ASN A 767 -20.37 -34.70 -19.53
N ARG A 768 -21.63 -34.67 -19.95
CA ARG A 768 -22.48 -35.87 -20.12
C ARG A 768 -23.10 -35.90 -21.51
N ALA A 769 -23.56 -37.09 -21.91
CA ALA A 769 -24.19 -37.30 -23.21
C ALA A 769 -25.63 -36.77 -23.29
N THR A 770 -26.24 -36.38 -22.17
CA THR A 770 -27.63 -35.92 -22.10
C THR A 770 -27.77 -34.77 -21.13
N GLU A 771 -28.59 -33.79 -21.50
CA GLU A 771 -28.94 -32.63 -20.67
C GLU A 771 -29.40 -33.05 -19.26
N GLY A 772 -28.86 -32.40 -18.23
CA GLY A 772 -29.14 -32.69 -16.83
C GLY A 772 -28.46 -33.95 -16.26
N GLY A 773 -27.67 -34.67 -17.07
CA GLY A 773 -26.91 -35.83 -16.62
C GLY A 773 -25.89 -35.48 -15.52
N LEU A 774 -25.19 -34.36 -15.66
CA LEU A 774 -24.19 -33.93 -14.67
C LEU A 774 -24.84 -33.63 -13.33
N ALA A 775 -25.93 -32.87 -13.31
CA ALA A 775 -26.70 -32.59 -12.09
C ALA A 775 -27.16 -33.89 -11.40
N ALA A 776 -27.56 -34.91 -12.15
CA ALA A 776 -27.96 -36.21 -11.59
C ALA A 776 -26.77 -36.95 -10.93
N ASP A 777 -25.59 -36.90 -11.55
CA ASP A 777 -24.38 -37.51 -10.99
C ASP A 777 -23.89 -36.81 -9.73
N LEU A 778 -24.00 -35.48 -9.67
CA LEU A 778 -23.56 -34.66 -8.54
C LEU A 778 -24.54 -34.67 -7.35
N ALA A 779 -25.77 -35.15 -7.54
CA ALA A 779 -26.83 -35.03 -6.54
C ALA A 779 -26.58 -35.84 -5.25
N THR A 780 -25.82 -36.93 -5.32
CA THR A 780 -25.66 -37.87 -4.19
C THR A 780 -24.35 -37.72 -3.43
N GLY A 781 -23.37 -36.98 -3.97
CA GLY A 781 -22.03 -36.92 -3.40
C GLY A 781 -21.23 -38.22 -3.54
N ASP A 782 -21.62 -39.14 -4.45
CA ASP A 782 -20.98 -40.46 -4.58
C ASP A 782 -20.29 -40.72 -5.94
N ASN A 783 -20.45 -39.83 -6.92
CA ASN A 783 -19.75 -39.95 -8.20
C ASN A 783 -18.22 -39.96 -8.01
N ALA A 784 -17.54 -41.04 -8.44
CA ALA A 784 -16.13 -41.25 -8.18
C ALA A 784 -15.21 -40.23 -8.88
N GLN A 785 -15.50 -39.87 -10.14
CA GLN A 785 -14.73 -38.87 -10.89
C GLN A 785 -14.84 -37.50 -10.20
N ALA A 786 -16.05 -37.09 -9.82
CA ALA A 786 -16.27 -35.82 -9.14
C ALA A 786 -15.59 -35.75 -7.76
N LYS A 787 -15.48 -36.87 -7.02
CA LYS A 787 -14.69 -36.93 -5.77
C LYS A 787 -13.20 -36.71 -6.04
N ALA A 788 -12.64 -37.42 -7.02
CA ALA A 788 -11.23 -37.29 -7.36
C ALA A 788 -10.89 -35.87 -7.86
N VAL A 789 -11.78 -35.27 -8.68
CA VAL A 789 -11.63 -33.88 -9.13
C VAL A 789 -11.68 -32.92 -7.94
N ALA A 790 -12.63 -33.09 -7.04
CA ALA A 790 -12.74 -32.26 -5.84
C ALA A 790 -11.51 -32.41 -4.93
N GLU A 791 -10.95 -33.61 -4.79
CA GLU A 791 -9.72 -33.84 -4.03
C GLU A 791 -8.51 -33.10 -4.63
N VAL A 792 -8.38 -33.08 -5.97
CA VAL A 792 -7.35 -32.26 -6.65
C VAL A 792 -7.55 -30.77 -6.36
N ILE A 793 -8.78 -30.25 -6.46
CA ILE A 793 -9.07 -28.83 -6.17
C ILE A 793 -8.85 -28.51 -4.69
N GLN A 794 -9.18 -29.43 -3.78
CA GLN A 794 -8.96 -29.28 -2.34
C GLN A 794 -7.47 -29.27 -1.98
N THR A 795 -6.66 -30.04 -2.72
CA THR A 795 -5.21 -30.10 -2.52
C THR A 795 -4.51 -28.87 -3.11
N ALA A 796 -4.86 -28.47 -4.34
CA ALA A 796 -4.30 -27.29 -4.99
C ALA A 796 -4.80 -25.98 -4.35
N ALA A 797 -6.01 -26.02 -3.78
CA ALA A 797 -6.67 -24.97 -3.02
C ALA A 797 -6.67 -23.58 -3.68
N PRO A 798 -7.01 -23.43 -4.98
CA PRO A 798 -7.00 -22.13 -5.63
C PRO A 798 -8.02 -21.16 -4.99
N ASP A 799 -7.75 -19.87 -5.11
CA ASP A 799 -8.67 -18.81 -4.69
C ASP A 799 -9.68 -18.49 -5.77
N VAL A 800 -9.24 -18.54 -7.03
CA VAL A 800 -10.08 -18.45 -8.22
C VAL A 800 -9.76 -19.60 -9.16
N VAL A 801 -10.78 -20.32 -9.63
CA VAL A 801 -10.59 -21.41 -10.58
C VAL A 801 -11.63 -21.38 -11.70
N LEU A 802 -11.15 -21.47 -12.94
CA LEU A 802 -11.97 -21.78 -14.11
C LEU A 802 -12.06 -23.29 -14.28
N LEU A 803 -13.29 -23.80 -14.30
CA LEU A 803 -13.61 -25.20 -14.54
C LEU A 803 -14.13 -25.36 -15.97
N ASN A 804 -13.41 -26.11 -16.80
CA ASN A 804 -13.79 -26.41 -18.19
C ASN A 804 -14.44 -27.79 -18.30
N GLU A 805 -15.20 -27.98 -19.38
CA GLU A 805 -16.04 -29.16 -19.60
C GLU A 805 -16.99 -29.50 -18.45
N PHE A 806 -17.58 -28.44 -17.89
CA PHE A 806 -18.62 -28.55 -16.87
C PHE A 806 -19.96 -28.18 -17.50
N ASP A 807 -20.84 -29.17 -17.71
CA ASP A 807 -22.13 -28.93 -18.38
C ASP A 807 -22.90 -27.77 -17.74
N HIS A 808 -23.28 -26.79 -18.56
CA HIS A 808 -24.04 -25.63 -18.14
C HIS A 808 -25.52 -25.96 -17.99
N ASP A 809 -26.11 -25.58 -16.86
CA ASP A 809 -27.56 -25.50 -16.67
C ASP A 809 -27.96 -24.10 -16.18
N ALA A 810 -29.06 -23.57 -16.72
CA ALA A 810 -29.44 -22.17 -16.53
C ALA A 810 -29.67 -21.77 -15.06
N GLU A 811 -30.07 -22.73 -14.22
CA GLU A 811 -30.38 -22.51 -12.80
C GLU A 811 -29.15 -22.71 -11.90
N GLY A 812 -27.98 -23.06 -12.45
CA GLY A 812 -26.75 -23.30 -11.70
C GLY A 812 -26.81 -24.50 -10.76
N VAL A 813 -27.68 -25.48 -11.03
CA VAL A 813 -27.91 -26.66 -10.18
C VAL A 813 -26.65 -27.50 -10.09
N SER A 814 -25.96 -27.75 -11.20
CA SER A 814 -24.74 -28.55 -11.22
C SER A 814 -23.62 -27.86 -10.43
N ALA A 815 -23.43 -26.54 -10.63
CA ALA A 815 -22.43 -25.75 -9.91
C ALA A 815 -22.68 -25.80 -8.39
N ARG A 816 -23.92 -25.59 -7.96
CA ARG A 816 -24.30 -25.67 -6.54
C ARG A 816 -24.09 -27.08 -5.97
N LEU A 817 -24.51 -28.13 -6.67
CA LEU A 817 -24.33 -29.51 -6.19
C LEU A 817 -22.85 -29.91 -6.10
N PHE A 818 -22.02 -29.50 -7.06
CA PHE A 818 -20.59 -29.77 -7.01
C PHE A 818 -19.94 -29.11 -5.79
N ARG A 819 -20.28 -27.85 -5.52
CA ARG A 819 -19.83 -27.15 -4.33
C ARG A 819 -20.29 -27.84 -3.04
N GLU A 820 -21.60 -27.98 -2.85
CA GLU A 820 -22.20 -28.46 -1.60
C GLU A 820 -21.84 -29.91 -1.27
N ASN A 821 -21.78 -30.79 -2.28
CA ASN A 821 -21.62 -32.23 -2.05
C ASN A 821 -20.18 -32.74 -2.21
N TYR A 822 -19.28 -31.96 -2.84
CA TYR A 822 -17.92 -32.41 -3.15
C TYR A 822 -16.85 -31.45 -2.67
N LEU A 823 -16.92 -30.16 -3.01
CA LEU A 823 -15.86 -29.20 -2.64
C LEU A 823 -15.92 -28.82 -1.15
N GLU A 824 -17.11 -28.58 -0.62
CA GLU A 824 -17.36 -28.18 0.77
C GLU A 824 -17.38 -29.39 1.73
N VAL A 825 -17.05 -30.58 1.23
CA VAL A 825 -16.95 -31.83 2.00
C VAL A 825 -15.56 -32.44 1.78
N PRO A 826 -14.81 -32.81 2.85
CA PRO A 826 -13.48 -33.40 2.70
C PRO A 826 -13.49 -34.62 1.76
N GLN A 827 -12.58 -34.67 0.79
CA GLN A 827 -12.28 -35.84 -0.05
C GLN A 827 -10.88 -36.35 0.27
N GLY A 828 -10.71 -37.66 0.40
CA GLY A 828 -9.42 -38.26 0.75
C GLY A 828 -8.82 -37.64 2.02
N ASP A 829 -7.58 -37.17 1.93
CA ASP A 829 -6.87 -36.41 2.98
C ASP A 829 -7.00 -34.87 2.80
N GLY A 830 -7.72 -34.41 1.77
CA GLY A 830 -7.92 -32.99 1.45
C GLY A 830 -8.91 -32.28 2.38
N ALA A 831 -8.57 -31.06 2.78
CA ALA A 831 -9.46 -30.18 3.53
C ALA A 831 -10.58 -29.62 2.62
N PRO A 832 -11.81 -29.39 3.14
CA PRO A 832 -12.89 -28.83 2.34
C PRO A 832 -12.54 -27.39 1.90
N VAL A 833 -12.93 -27.02 0.68
CA VAL A 833 -12.73 -25.68 0.13
C VAL A 833 -14.09 -25.05 -0.16
N THR A 834 -14.25 -23.77 0.21
CA THR A 834 -15.50 -23.03 0.05
C THR A 834 -15.32 -21.91 -0.97
N TYR A 835 -16.17 -21.88 -2.00
CA TYR A 835 -16.22 -20.82 -3.00
C TYR A 835 -17.55 -20.06 -2.90
N PRO A 836 -17.69 -19.06 -2.01
CA PRO A 836 -18.95 -18.32 -1.84
C PRO A 836 -19.48 -17.71 -3.15
N TYR A 837 -18.60 -17.39 -4.10
CA TYR A 837 -18.95 -16.75 -5.37
C TYR A 837 -18.74 -17.72 -6.54
N ALA A 838 -19.66 -17.67 -7.49
CA ALA A 838 -19.60 -18.46 -8.71
C ALA A 838 -20.19 -17.65 -9.86
N PHE A 839 -19.59 -17.79 -11.05
CA PHE A 839 -20.09 -17.24 -12.28
C PHE A 839 -20.25 -18.35 -13.33
N TRP A 840 -21.44 -18.42 -13.91
CA TRP A 840 -21.78 -19.33 -15.01
C TRP A 840 -22.69 -18.57 -15.98
N ALA A 841 -22.50 -18.80 -17.27
CA ALA A 841 -23.30 -18.20 -18.31
C ALA A 841 -23.47 -19.18 -19.49
N PRO A 842 -24.43 -18.94 -20.40
CA PRO A 842 -24.61 -19.78 -21.58
C PRO A 842 -23.35 -19.84 -22.47
N VAL A 843 -23.18 -20.99 -23.12
CA VAL A 843 -22.12 -21.28 -24.09
C VAL A 843 -22.73 -21.68 -25.44
N ASN A 844 -21.95 -21.59 -26.52
CA ASN A 844 -22.43 -21.92 -27.87
C ASN A 844 -22.44 -23.42 -28.21
N THR A 845 -21.83 -24.26 -27.37
CA THR A 845 -21.82 -25.71 -27.56
C THR A 845 -23.22 -26.31 -27.47
N GLY A 846 -23.57 -27.08 -28.50
CA GLY A 846 -24.86 -27.75 -28.64
C GLY A 846 -26.07 -26.83 -28.86
N VAL A 847 -25.86 -25.52 -28.98
CA VAL A 847 -26.91 -24.57 -29.41
C VAL A 847 -27.16 -24.76 -30.91
N PRO A 848 -28.38 -25.17 -31.34
CA PRO A 848 -28.64 -25.41 -32.76
C PRO A 848 -28.46 -24.15 -33.61
N SER A 849 -27.64 -24.23 -34.66
CA SER A 849 -27.42 -23.09 -35.57
C SER A 849 -28.58 -22.86 -36.54
N GLY A 850 -29.26 -23.96 -36.93
CA GLY A 850 -30.23 -23.96 -38.02
C GLY A 850 -29.61 -24.08 -39.42
N PHE A 851 -28.28 -24.27 -39.51
CA PHE A 851 -27.50 -24.40 -40.73
C PHE A 851 -26.77 -25.76 -40.79
N ASP A 852 -26.29 -26.12 -41.98
CA ASP A 852 -25.48 -27.32 -42.28
C ASP A 852 -24.00 -26.89 -42.26
N LEU A 853 -23.44 -26.68 -41.06
CA LEU A 853 -22.12 -26.07 -40.86
C LEU A 853 -20.98 -27.03 -41.25
N ASN A 854 -21.25 -28.34 -41.28
CA ASN A 854 -20.31 -29.37 -41.69
C ASN A 854 -20.43 -29.77 -43.17
N ASN A 855 -21.42 -29.23 -43.91
CA ASN A 855 -21.71 -29.50 -45.32
C ASN A 855 -21.99 -30.99 -45.62
N ASP A 856 -22.61 -31.73 -44.70
CA ASP A 856 -22.96 -33.15 -44.89
C ASP A 856 -24.27 -33.37 -45.68
N GLY A 857 -25.01 -32.28 -45.94
CA GLY A 857 -26.27 -32.27 -46.67
C GLY A 857 -27.51 -32.37 -45.79
N SER A 858 -27.36 -32.29 -44.46
CA SER A 858 -28.45 -32.24 -43.49
C SER A 858 -28.22 -31.14 -42.46
N VAL A 859 -29.32 -30.61 -41.89
CA VAL A 859 -29.26 -29.63 -40.80
C VAL A 859 -29.61 -30.34 -39.50
N GLY A 860 -28.69 -30.27 -38.54
CA GLY A 860 -28.87 -30.67 -37.15
C GLY A 860 -27.96 -31.83 -36.73
N GLY A 861 -27.74 -31.92 -35.42
CA GLY A 861 -26.73 -32.80 -34.83
C GLY A 861 -25.61 -31.97 -34.20
N PRO A 862 -24.63 -32.61 -33.54
CA PRO A 862 -23.59 -31.89 -32.80
C PRO A 862 -22.70 -31.00 -33.67
N ASP A 863 -22.36 -31.43 -34.88
CA ASP A 863 -21.48 -30.69 -35.79
C ASP A 863 -22.14 -29.44 -36.42
N ASP A 864 -23.46 -29.34 -36.34
CA ASP A 864 -24.26 -28.20 -36.83
C ASP A 864 -24.69 -27.25 -35.71
N ALA A 865 -24.27 -27.48 -34.48
CA ALA A 865 -24.42 -26.50 -33.41
C ALA A 865 -23.38 -25.37 -33.55
N TRP A 866 -23.64 -24.20 -32.96
CA TRP A 866 -22.70 -23.08 -33.02
C TRP A 866 -21.30 -23.40 -32.47
N GLY A 867 -21.24 -24.29 -31.49
CA GLY A 867 -20.07 -25.09 -31.14
C GLY A 867 -20.50 -26.56 -30.98
N PHE A 868 -19.57 -27.50 -31.17
CA PHE A 868 -19.88 -28.92 -31.12
C PHE A 868 -20.55 -29.33 -29.79
N GLY A 869 -21.70 -29.99 -29.86
CA GLY A 869 -22.39 -30.50 -28.68
C GLY A 869 -23.77 -31.11 -28.97
N ALA A 870 -24.17 -32.10 -28.19
CA ALA A 870 -25.44 -32.81 -28.35
C ALA A 870 -26.65 -32.08 -27.76
N PHE A 871 -26.43 -31.15 -26.82
CA PHE A 871 -27.46 -30.30 -26.23
C PHE A 871 -26.88 -28.94 -25.82
N PRO A 872 -27.70 -27.87 -25.76
CA PRO A 872 -27.25 -26.55 -25.34
C PRO A 872 -26.60 -26.58 -23.95
N GLY A 873 -25.33 -26.16 -23.87
CA GLY A 873 -24.59 -26.10 -22.61
C GLY A 873 -23.68 -27.30 -22.33
N GLN A 874 -23.65 -28.34 -23.17
CA GLN A 874 -22.68 -29.43 -23.04
C GLN A 874 -21.24 -28.88 -23.14
N TYR A 875 -20.29 -29.36 -22.35
CA TYR A 875 -18.90 -28.83 -22.33
C TYR A 875 -18.78 -27.36 -21.88
N GLY A 876 -19.69 -26.92 -21.02
CA GLY A 876 -19.71 -25.56 -20.49
C GLY A 876 -18.51 -25.19 -19.61
N MET A 877 -18.63 -24.02 -18.99
CA MET A 877 -17.60 -23.41 -18.15
C MET A 877 -18.21 -22.95 -16.82
N LEU A 878 -17.40 -22.90 -15.77
CA LEU A 878 -17.79 -22.39 -14.45
C LEU A 878 -16.58 -21.71 -13.79
N VAL A 879 -16.73 -20.45 -13.39
CA VAL A 879 -15.74 -19.76 -12.54
C VAL A 879 -16.19 -19.87 -11.09
N LEU A 880 -15.30 -20.35 -10.22
CA LEU A 880 -15.48 -20.35 -8.78
C LEU A 880 -14.47 -19.40 -8.13
N SER A 881 -14.91 -18.62 -7.14
CA SER A 881 -14.06 -17.64 -6.47
C SER A 881 -14.33 -17.57 -4.97
N ARG A 882 -13.25 -17.47 -4.20
CA ARG A 882 -13.28 -17.12 -2.76
C ARG A 882 -13.57 -15.64 -2.55
N TYR A 883 -13.18 -14.82 -3.52
CA TYR A 883 -13.34 -13.37 -3.53
C TYR A 883 -14.61 -12.93 -4.29
N PRO A 884 -15.24 -11.81 -3.91
CA PRO A 884 -16.41 -11.28 -4.60
C PRO A 884 -16.19 -11.12 -6.11
N ILE A 885 -17.20 -11.48 -6.91
CA ILE A 885 -17.27 -11.18 -8.34
C ILE A 885 -18.13 -9.93 -8.52
N ASP A 886 -17.62 -8.90 -9.21
CA ASP A 886 -18.42 -7.73 -9.58
C ASP A 886 -19.32 -8.08 -10.78
N THR A 887 -20.49 -8.64 -10.48
CA THR A 887 -21.43 -9.13 -11.49
C THR A 887 -21.98 -8.05 -12.41
N ASP A 888 -21.99 -6.78 -11.97
CA ASP A 888 -22.49 -5.66 -12.77
C ASP A 888 -21.47 -5.22 -13.83
N ALA A 889 -20.19 -5.56 -13.64
CA ALA A 889 -19.09 -5.25 -14.55
C ALA A 889 -18.65 -6.44 -15.43
N VAL A 890 -19.27 -7.62 -15.25
CA VAL A 890 -18.97 -8.81 -16.07
C VAL A 890 -19.33 -8.54 -17.53
N ARG A 891 -18.45 -8.96 -18.44
CA ARG A 891 -18.71 -8.94 -19.88
C ARG A 891 -18.63 -10.34 -20.46
N THR A 892 -19.64 -10.70 -21.26
CA THR A 892 -19.65 -11.95 -22.01
C THR A 892 -19.62 -11.68 -23.50
N PHE A 893 -18.93 -12.52 -24.25
CA PHE A 893 -18.78 -12.37 -25.70
C PHE A 893 -19.26 -13.64 -26.42
N GLN A 894 -20.38 -14.22 -25.95
CA GLN A 894 -20.95 -15.42 -26.54
C GLN A 894 -21.40 -15.14 -27.98
N GLY A 895 -22.03 -13.98 -28.21
CA GLY A 895 -22.63 -13.57 -29.48
C GLY A 895 -21.72 -12.77 -30.40
N PHE A 896 -20.48 -12.48 -30.00
CA PHE A 896 -19.53 -11.76 -30.85
C PHE A 896 -19.26 -12.57 -32.13
N ARG A 897 -19.54 -12.00 -33.30
CA ARG A 897 -19.52 -12.74 -34.57
C ARG A 897 -18.11 -12.86 -35.14
N TRP A 898 -17.77 -14.04 -35.66
CA TRP A 898 -16.43 -14.30 -36.23
C TRP A 898 -16.10 -13.35 -37.39
N GLN A 899 -17.08 -13.08 -38.26
CA GLN A 899 -16.89 -12.15 -39.38
C GLN A 899 -16.66 -10.70 -38.97
N ASP A 900 -17.05 -10.30 -37.75
CA ASP A 900 -16.91 -8.93 -37.26
C ASP A 900 -15.47 -8.66 -36.77
N MET A 901 -14.67 -9.71 -36.56
CA MET A 901 -13.25 -9.60 -36.23
C MET A 901 -12.42 -9.15 -37.46
N PRO A 902 -11.70 -8.02 -37.40
CA PRO A 902 -10.88 -7.56 -38.52
C PRO A 902 -9.74 -8.52 -38.86
N GLY A 903 -9.65 -8.89 -40.14
CA GLY A 903 -8.59 -9.78 -40.61
C GLY A 903 -8.70 -11.21 -40.08
N ASN A 904 -9.91 -11.66 -39.73
CA ASN A 904 -10.19 -13.05 -39.37
C ASN A 904 -9.67 -14.04 -40.44
N VAL A 905 -9.44 -15.28 -40.01
CA VAL A 905 -8.91 -16.36 -40.86
C VAL A 905 -9.95 -17.40 -41.24
N ILE A 906 -11.24 -17.00 -41.32
CA ILE A 906 -12.36 -17.87 -41.74
C ILE A 906 -12.02 -18.60 -43.05
N PRO A 907 -12.25 -19.93 -43.14
CA PRO A 907 -12.03 -20.68 -44.37
C PRO A 907 -12.79 -20.10 -45.57
N ALA A 908 -12.08 -19.85 -46.66
CA ALA A 908 -12.68 -19.32 -47.88
C ALA A 908 -13.69 -20.31 -48.49
N ASP A 909 -14.85 -19.80 -48.90
CA ASP A 909 -15.91 -20.54 -49.60
C ASP A 909 -16.52 -21.74 -48.83
N TRP A 910 -16.29 -21.87 -47.51
CA TRP A 910 -16.90 -22.92 -46.70
C TRP A 910 -18.28 -22.55 -46.16
N TYR A 911 -18.39 -21.37 -45.54
CA TYR A 911 -19.64 -20.85 -44.99
C TYR A 911 -20.31 -19.88 -45.98
N SER A 912 -21.63 -19.95 -46.07
CA SER A 912 -22.46 -19.00 -46.80
C SER A 912 -22.51 -17.63 -46.11
N SER A 913 -22.88 -16.59 -46.84
CA SER A 913 -23.04 -15.24 -46.25
C SER A 913 -24.12 -15.21 -45.17
N GLU A 914 -25.16 -16.04 -45.26
CA GLU A 914 -26.24 -16.11 -44.26
C GLU A 914 -25.76 -16.76 -42.96
N GLU A 915 -24.93 -17.80 -43.06
CA GLU A 915 -24.28 -18.43 -41.90
C GLU A 915 -23.38 -17.42 -41.17
N LEU A 916 -22.51 -16.73 -41.91
CA LEU A 916 -21.55 -15.77 -41.36
C LEU A 916 -22.21 -14.59 -40.65
N GLU A 917 -23.40 -14.15 -41.10
CA GLU A 917 -24.17 -13.08 -40.46
C GLU A 917 -24.55 -13.38 -39.00
N SER A 918 -24.56 -14.66 -38.62
CA SER A 918 -24.95 -15.14 -37.29
C SER A 918 -23.90 -16.04 -36.61
N PHE A 919 -22.75 -16.32 -37.26
CA PHE A 919 -21.76 -17.26 -36.75
C PHE A 919 -20.92 -16.63 -35.61
N PRO A 920 -21.04 -17.11 -34.36
CA PRO A 920 -20.26 -16.58 -33.24
C PRO A 920 -18.80 -17.04 -33.31
N LEU A 921 -17.86 -16.16 -32.99
CA LEU A 921 -16.44 -16.50 -32.87
C LEU A 921 -16.24 -17.60 -31.84
N SER A 922 -16.75 -17.38 -30.63
CA SER A 922 -16.62 -18.29 -29.50
C SER A 922 -17.36 -19.61 -29.75
N SER A 923 -16.67 -20.74 -29.65
CA SER A 923 -17.22 -22.09 -29.71
C SER A 923 -17.92 -22.47 -28.41
N LYS A 924 -17.36 -22.07 -27.26
CA LYS A 924 -18.03 -22.07 -25.95
C LYS A 924 -18.42 -20.63 -25.58
N SER A 925 -17.48 -19.87 -25.01
CA SER A 925 -17.63 -18.43 -24.74
C SER A 925 -16.29 -17.80 -24.38
N HIS A 926 -16.27 -16.47 -24.37
CA HIS A 926 -15.23 -15.66 -23.71
C HIS A 926 -15.91 -14.83 -22.63
N TRP A 927 -15.36 -14.83 -21.42
CA TRP A 927 -15.86 -14.07 -20.28
C TRP A 927 -14.75 -13.20 -19.69
N ASP A 928 -15.04 -11.91 -19.51
CA ASP A 928 -14.28 -11.04 -18.62
C ASP A 928 -15.02 -10.99 -17.27
N VAL A 929 -14.44 -11.62 -16.25
CA VAL A 929 -15.04 -11.76 -14.91
C VAL A 929 -14.19 -10.97 -13.90
N PRO A 930 -14.61 -9.74 -13.52
CA PRO A 930 -13.87 -8.95 -12.54
C PRO A 930 -14.02 -9.53 -11.12
N VAL A 931 -12.90 -9.93 -10.51
CA VAL A 931 -12.83 -10.44 -9.14
C VAL A 931 -12.21 -9.37 -8.24
N VAL A 932 -12.86 -9.08 -7.11
CA VAL A 932 -12.42 -8.05 -6.16
C VAL A 932 -11.60 -8.68 -5.03
N VAL A 933 -10.29 -8.56 -5.12
CA VAL A 933 -9.31 -9.08 -4.14
C VAL A 933 -8.83 -7.90 -3.30
N ASP A 934 -9.20 -7.87 -2.02
CA ASP A 934 -8.85 -6.80 -1.08
C ASP A 934 -9.07 -5.37 -1.60
N GLY A 935 -10.20 -5.17 -2.31
CA GLY A 935 -10.58 -3.86 -2.85
C GLY A 935 -9.95 -3.52 -4.21
N ARG A 936 -9.06 -4.36 -4.73
CA ARG A 936 -8.50 -4.26 -6.10
C ARG A 936 -9.25 -5.20 -7.04
N THR A 937 -9.44 -4.78 -8.28
CA THR A 937 -10.02 -5.63 -9.33
C THR A 937 -8.93 -6.42 -10.05
N VAL A 938 -9.12 -7.73 -10.17
CA VAL A 938 -8.38 -8.62 -11.07
C VAL A 938 -9.36 -9.21 -12.06
N HIS A 939 -9.17 -8.90 -13.35
CA HIS A 939 -10.00 -9.42 -14.43
C HIS A 939 -9.60 -10.86 -14.77
N VAL A 940 -10.53 -11.81 -14.56
CA VAL A 940 -10.35 -13.21 -14.94
C VAL A 940 -10.91 -13.38 -16.34
N LEU A 941 -10.01 -13.41 -17.33
CA LEU A 941 -10.34 -13.53 -18.75
C LEU A 941 -10.43 -15.02 -19.11
N ALA A 942 -11.62 -15.57 -18.94
CA ALA A 942 -11.91 -17.00 -19.06
C ALA A 942 -12.35 -17.38 -20.48
N ALA A 943 -11.69 -18.37 -21.08
CA ALA A 943 -12.12 -18.94 -22.35
C ALA A 943 -11.87 -20.45 -22.44
N HIS A 944 -12.67 -21.10 -23.28
CA HIS A 944 -12.46 -22.49 -23.67
C HIS A 944 -12.67 -22.59 -25.19
N PRO A 945 -11.67 -22.23 -26.01
CA PRO A 945 -11.70 -22.34 -27.47
C PRO A 945 -12.01 -23.76 -27.99
N THR A 946 -12.21 -23.88 -29.29
CA THR A 946 -12.38 -25.19 -29.93
C THR A 946 -11.04 -25.92 -30.01
N PRO A 947 -10.99 -27.25 -29.85
CA PRO A 947 -9.81 -28.03 -30.23
C PRO A 947 -9.46 -27.80 -31.70
N PRO A 948 -8.19 -27.62 -32.11
CA PRO A 948 -7.79 -27.28 -33.48
C PRO A 948 -7.82 -28.47 -34.46
N SER A 949 -8.57 -29.53 -34.14
CA SER A 949 -8.60 -30.79 -34.88
C SER A 949 -10.04 -31.26 -35.13
N PHE A 950 -10.24 -32.50 -35.61
CA PHE A 950 -11.56 -33.10 -35.90
C PHE A 950 -12.30 -32.51 -37.11
N ASP A 951 -11.58 -32.04 -38.12
CA ASP A 951 -12.12 -31.52 -39.37
C ASP A 951 -11.26 -31.89 -40.61
N GLY A 952 -11.61 -31.34 -41.77
CA GLY A 952 -10.95 -31.65 -43.05
C GLY A 952 -9.85 -30.65 -43.42
N ALA A 953 -9.42 -30.69 -44.69
CA ALA A 953 -8.34 -29.85 -45.21
C ALA A 953 -8.67 -28.34 -45.21
N GLU A 954 -9.92 -27.97 -44.96
CA GLU A 954 -10.39 -26.60 -44.76
C GLU A 954 -9.92 -25.98 -43.43
N ASP A 955 -9.59 -26.80 -42.43
CA ASP A 955 -9.07 -26.40 -41.12
C ASP A 955 -9.96 -25.37 -40.40
N ARG A 956 -11.25 -25.67 -40.28
CA ARG A 956 -12.24 -24.81 -39.61
C ARG A 956 -11.89 -24.60 -38.16
N ASN A 957 -11.53 -25.67 -37.48
CA ASN A 957 -11.31 -25.70 -36.05
C ASN A 957 -9.96 -25.07 -35.68
N GLY A 958 -8.87 -25.35 -36.41
CA GLY A 958 -7.59 -24.68 -36.18
C GLY A 958 -7.68 -23.17 -36.46
N ARG A 959 -8.35 -22.77 -37.54
CA ARG A 959 -8.58 -21.34 -37.85
C ARG A 959 -9.48 -20.63 -36.84
N ARG A 960 -10.53 -21.31 -36.34
CA ARG A 960 -11.40 -20.74 -35.30
C ARG A 960 -10.66 -20.61 -33.98
N ASN A 961 -9.96 -21.66 -33.55
CA ASN A 961 -9.12 -21.63 -32.34
C ASN A 961 -8.11 -20.48 -32.38
N HIS A 962 -7.45 -20.28 -33.54
CA HIS A 962 -6.53 -19.14 -33.75
C HIS A 962 -7.19 -17.79 -33.47
N ASP A 963 -8.37 -17.54 -34.01
CA ASP A 963 -9.07 -16.26 -33.83
C ASP A 963 -9.73 -16.14 -32.45
N GLU A 964 -10.15 -17.25 -31.83
CA GLU A 964 -10.59 -17.28 -30.42
C GLU A 964 -9.44 -16.87 -29.49
N ILE A 965 -8.23 -17.40 -29.68
CA ILE A 965 -7.07 -17.00 -28.89
C ILE A 965 -6.67 -15.54 -29.15
N ARG A 966 -6.67 -15.14 -30.43
CA ARG A 966 -6.36 -13.75 -30.82
C ARG A 966 -7.33 -12.74 -30.22
N PHE A 967 -8.59 -13.13 -30.00
CA PHE A 967 -9.58 -12.26 -29.36
C PHE A 967 -9.04 -11.67 -28.05
N TRP A 968 -8.41 -12.49 -27.20
CA TRP A 968 -7.82 -11.98 -25.97
C TRP A 968 -6.63 -11.05 -26.19
N ALA A 969 -5.76 -11.37 -27.16
CA ALA A 969 -4.64 -10.49 -27.51
C ALA A 969 -5.13 -9.10 -27.93
N ASP A 970 -6.17 -9.02 -28.75
CA ASP A 970 -6.75 -7.75 -29.20
C ASP A 970 -7.53 -7.05 -28.06
N TYR A 971 -8.24 -7.80 -27.22
CA TYR A 971 -9.02 -7.28 -26.09
C TYR A 971 -8.14 -6.55 -25.07
N VAL A 972 -7.05 -7.16 -24.62
CA VAL A 972 -6.16 -6.59 -23.59
C VAL A 972 -5.32 -5.41 -24.11
N GLN A 973 -5.25 -5.25 -25.43
CA GLN A 973 -4.64 -4.09 -26.09
C GLN A 973 -5.66 -2.97 -26.36
N GLY A 974 -6.90 -3.08 -25.86
CA GLY A 974 -7.91 -2.03 -25.96
C GLY A 974 -8.58 -1.93 -27.33
N ALA A 975 -8.75 -3.05 -28.07
CA ALA A 975 -9.33 -3.00 -29.42
C ALA A 975 -10.78 -2.46 -29.47
N ASP A 976 -11.02 -1.46 -30.33
CA ASP A 976 -12.31 -0.78 -30.46
C ASP A 976 -13.42 -1.62 -31.14
N TYR A 977 -13.06 -2.68 -31.87
CA TYR A 977 -14.03 -3.47 -32.65
C TYR A 977 -14.80 -4.48 -31.80
N VAL A 978 -14.29 -4.79 -30.60
CA VAL A 978 -14.91 -5.75 -29.68
C VAL A 978 -16.21 -5.16 -29.13
N TYR A 979 -17.25 -5.99 -29.06
CA TYR A 979 -18.50 -5.68 -28.37
C TYR A 979 -18.97 -6.90 -27.59
N ASP A 980 -19.47 -6.69 -26.38
CA ASP A 980 -20.07 -7.75 -25.56
C ASP A 980 -21.54 -8.00 -25.91
N ASP A 981 -22.13 -8.99 -25.25
CA ASP A 981 -23.51 -9.42 -25.45
C ASP A 981 -24.55 -8.35 -25.05
N GLU A 982 -24.15 -7.32 -24.29
CA GLU A 982 -24.97 -6.14 -23.97
C GLU A 982 -24.78 -4.98 -24.97
N GLY A 983 -23.81 -5.11 -25.88
CA GLY A 983 -23.49 -4.13 -26.91
C GLY A 983 -22.53 -3.03 -26.45
N VAL A 984 -21.82 -3.22 -25.33
CA VAL A 984 -20.76 -2.31 -24.89
C VAL A 984 -19.49 -2.59 -25.70
N HIS A 985 -18.97 -1.54 -26.32
CA HIS A 985 -17.81 -1.59 -27.20
C HIS A 985 -16.49 -1.30 -26.48
N GLY A 986 -15.40 -1.84 -27.00
CA GLY A 986 -14.03 -1.57 -26.55
C GLY A 986 -13.38 -2.72 -25.77
N GLY A 987 -12.06 -2.74 -25.77
CA GLY A 987 -11.23 -3.69 -25.03
C GLY A 987 -11.02 -3.30 -23.57
N LEU A 988 -10.12 -4.03 -22.89
CA LEU A 988 -9.71 -3.74 -21.52
C LEU A 988 -8.88 -2.43 -21.47
N ALA A 989 -9.03 -1.65 -20.41
CA ALA A 989 -8.25 -0.43 -20.22
C ALA A 989 -6.77 -0.75 -19.95
N ARG A 990 -5.88 0.19 -20.28
CA ARG A 990 -4.44 0.02 -20.07
C ARG A 990 -4.12 0.06 -18.57
N GLY A 991 -3.27 -0.86 -18.11
CA GLY A 991 -2.83 -0.93 -16.71
C GLY A 991 -3.77 -1.76 -15.81
N GLU A 992 -4.90 -2.23 -16.33
CA GLU A 992 -5.77 -3.16 -15.61
C GLU A 992 -5.02 -4.45 -15.27
N ARG A 993 -5.30 -4.99 -14.08
CA ARG A 993 -4.76 -6.27 -13.64
C ARG A 993 -5.63 -7.38 -14.19
N PHE A 994 -5.06 -8.31 -14.94
CA PHE A 994 -5.82 -9.40 -15.52
C PHE A 994 -5.03 -10.69 -15.59
N VAL A 995 -5.75 -11.80 -15.73
CA VAL A 995 -5.19 -13.13 -15.94
C VAL A 995 -6.04 -13.85 -16.98
N ILE A 996 -5.42 -14.30 -18.06
CA ILE A 996 -6.08 -15.14 -19.05
C ILE A 996 -6.00 -16.58 -18.57
N VAL A 997 -7.15 -17.22 -18.44
CA VAL A 997 -7.27 -18.60 -17.96
C VAL A 997 -8.11 -19.44 -18.92
N GLY A 998 -7.69 -20.67 -19.17
CA GLY A 998 -8.44 -21.54 -20.06
C GLY A 998 -7.75 -22.83 -20.47
N ASP A 999 -8.55 -23.79 -20.89
CA ASP A 999 -8.13 -24.81 -21.84
C ASP A 999 -8.14 -24.18 -23.23
N LEU A 1000 -7.01 -23.61 -23.63
CA LEU A 1000 -6.86 -22.89 -24.90
C LEU A 1000 -6.65 -23.84 -26.08
N ASN A 1001 -6.49 -25.14 -25.83
CA ASN A 1001 -6.37 -26.18 -26.85
C ASN A 1001 -5.23 -25.95 -27.86
N ALA A 1002 -4.23 -25.16 -27.51
CA ALA A 1002 -3.15 -24.77 -28.41
C ALA A 1002 -1.79 -24.97 -27.76
N ASP A 1003 -1.01 -25.88 -28.33
CA ASP A 1003 0.37 -26.17 -27.91
C ASP A 1003 1.36 -25.33 -28.75
N PRO A 1004 2.43 -24.78 -28.14
CA PRO A 1004 3.37 -23.92 -28.84
C PRO A 1004 4.32 -24.66 -29.80
N ALA A 1005 4.45 -25.98 -29.72
CA ALA A 1005 5.49 -26.77 -30.41
C ALA A 1005 4.97 -28.02 -31.14
N ASP A 1006 4.11 -28.82 -30.51
CA ASP A 1006 3.84 -30.21 -30.88
C ASP A 1006 2.37 -30.47 -31.29
N GLY A 1007 1.47 -29.51 -31.10
CA GLY A 1007 0.05 -29.63 -31.45
C GLY A 1007 -0.31 -29.25 -32.89
N ASP A 1008 -1.58 -29.49 -33.27
CA ASP A 1008 -2.13 -29.24 -34.61
C ASP A 1008 -2.62 -27.78 -34.82
N SER A 1009 -2.13 -26.82 -34.04
CA SER A 1009 -2.62 -25.43 -34.08
C SER A 1009 -2.31 -24.72 -35.41
N TYR A 1010 -3.28 -23.96 -35.93
CA TYR A 1010 -3.09 -23.09 -37.09
C TYR A 1010 -2.20 -21.90 -36.74
N ASP A 1011 -1.14 -21.68 -37.54
CA ASP A 1011 -0.28 -20.48 -37.52
C ASP A 1011 0.23 -20.07 -36.12
N THR A 1012 0.57 -21.05 -35.28
CA THR A 1012 1.08 -20.83 -33.91
C THR A 1012 0.12 -19.98 -33.04
N ALA A 1013 -1.16 -20.37 -33.02
CA ALA A 1013 -2.25 -19.66 -32.34
C ALA A 1013 -1.90 -19.12 -30.93
N ILE A 1014 -1.38 -19.96 -30.04
CA ILE A 1014 -1.02 -19.56 -28.67
C ILE A 1014 0.16 -18.59 -28.59
N GLY A 1015 1.03 -18.60 -29.61
CA GLY A 1015 2.15 -17.68 -29.72
C GLY A 1015 1.72 -16.21 -29.73
N GLN A 1016 0.47 -15.92 -30.14
CA GLN A 1016 -0.11 -14.57 -30.09
C GLN A 1016 -0.25 -14.03 -28.66
N LEU A 1017 -0.44 -14.90 -27.67
CA LEU A 1017 -0.45 -14.52 -26.25
C LEU A 1017 0.94 -14.62 -25.62
N LEU A 1018 1.68 -15.71 -25.89
CA LEU A 1018 3.00 -15.95 -25.28
C LEU A 1018 4.09 -14.94 -25.71
N SER A 1019 3.87 -14.22 -26.82
CA SER A 1019 4.78 -13.17 -27.29
C SER A 1019 4.31 -11.75 -27.00
N LEU A 1020 3.20 -11.59 -26.28
CA LEU A 1020 2.62 -10.27 -26.00
C LEU A 1020 3.29 -9.63 -24.78
N ASP A 1021 3.88 -8.45 -24.95
CA ASP A 1021 4.62 -7.73 -23.88
C ASP A 1021 3.77 -7.36 -22.64
N LEU A 1022 2.43 -7.43 -22.76
CA LEU A 1022 1.50 -7.19 -21.66
C LEU A 1022 1.27 -8.43 -20.78
N LEU A 1023 1.69 -9.61 -21.23
CA LEU A 1023 1.54 -10.89 -20.56
C LEU A 1023 2.90 -11.43 -20.15
N GLN A 1024 2.91 -12.27 -19.13
CA GLN A 1024 4.05 -13.09 -18.79
C GLN A 1024 3.63 -14.56 -18.76
N ASP A 1025 4.49 -15.44 -19.26
CA ASP A 1025 4.29 -16.87 -19.20
C ASP A 1025 5.00 -17.44 -17.95
N PRO A 1026 4.28 -17.94 -16.94
CA PRO A 1026 4.89 -18.52 -15.75
C PRO A 1026 5.53 -19.89 -16.02
N ALA A 1027 5.31 -20.49 -17.19
CA ALA A 1027 5.87 -21.79 -17.60
C ALA A 1027 5.75 -22.88 -16.51
N PRO A 1028 4.51 -23.18 -16.04
CA PRO A 1028 4.29 -24.09 -14.91
C PRO A 1028 4.78 -25.49 -15.25
N THR A 1029 5.47 -26.15 -14.32
CA THR A 1029 6.05 -27.48 -14.54
C THR A 1029 5.46 -28.57 -13.63
N SER A 1030 5.67 -29.83 -14.00
CA SER A 1030 5.41 -30.98 -13.14
C SER A 1030 6.45 -32.09 -13.28
N ALA A 1031 6.54 -32.95 -12.25
CA ALA A 1031 7.35 -34.16 -12.31
C ALA A 1031 6.69 -35.30 -13.09
N GLY A 1032 5.36 -35.35 -13.15
CA GLY A 1032 4.59 -36.42 -13.78
C GLY A 1032 4.54 -36.33 -15.31
N GLY A 1033 4.57 -35.12 -15.89
CA GLY A 1033 4.58 -34.91 -17.34
C GLY A 1033 5.73 -35.66 -18.05
N PRO A 1034 7.01 -35.44 -17.66
CA PRO A 1034 8.15 -36.15 -18.23
C PRO A 1034 8.11 -37.67 -18.01
N GLU A 1035 7.60 -38.11 -16.86
CA GLU A 1035 7.45 -39.54 -16.56
C GLU A 1035 6.41 -40.18 -17.49
N ALA A 1036 5.25 -39.55 -17.67
CA ALA A 1036 4.19 -40.01 -18.56
C ALA A 1036 4.66 -40.05 -20.02
N ALA A 1037 5.27 -38.95 -20.50
CA ALA A 1037 5.78 -38.86 -21.87
C ALA A 1037 6.82 -39.97 -22.15
N ALA A 1038 7.75 -40.21 -21.22
CA ALA A 1038 8.76 -41.26 -21.36
C ALA A 1038 8.18 -42.68 -21.28
N ALA A 1039 7.19 -42.90 -20.41
CA ALA A 1039 6.56 -44.21 -20.23
C ALA A 1039 5.69 -44.62 -21.43
N GLN A 1040 4.98 -43.67 -22.04
CA GLN A 1040 4.13 -43.89 -23.20
C GLN A 1040 4.95 -44.04 -24.48
N GLY A 1041 5.86 -43.10 -24.75
CA GLY A 1041 6.56 -43.06 -26.04
C GLY A 1041 5.62 -42.63 -27.17
N GLY A 1042 5.61 -43.35 -28.29
CA GLY A 1042 4.67 -43.08 -29.39
C GLY A 1042 4.85 -41.68 -29.99
N ALA A 1043 3.77 -40.88 -29.97
CA ALA A 1043 3.77 -39.48 -30.41
C ALA A 1043 4.76 -38.63 -29.59
N ASN A 1044 4.79 -38.82 -28.26
CA ASN A 1044 5.69 -38.12 -27.34
C ASN A 1044 7.18 -38.27 -27.71
N ALA A 1045 7.57 -39.39 -28.34
CA ALA A 1045 8.96 -39.60 -28.77
C ALA A 1045 9.39 -38.70 -29.95
N ALA A 1046 8.43 -38.11 -30.66
CA ALA A 1046 8.64 -37.17 -31.75
C ALA A 1046 8.44 -35.71 -31.33
N HIS A 1047 7.94 -35.47 -30.12
CA HIS A 1047 7.72 -34.12 -29.58
C HIS A 1047 9.04 -33.40 -29.32
N THR A 1048 8.98 -32.08 -29.39
CA THR A 1048 10.12 -31.16 -29.27
C THR A 1048 9.96 -30.17 -28.13
N GLY A 1049 8.74 -29.96 -27.63
CA GLY A 1049 8.44 -29.26 -26.40
C GLY A 1049 9.04 -29.94 -25.18
N ASP A 1050 9.18 -29.18 -24.09
CA ASP A 1050 9.63 -29.73 -22.82
C ASP A 1050 8.45 -30.43 -22.13
N PRO A 1051 8.49 -31.76 -21.94
CA PRO A 1051 7.37 -32.49 -21.34
C PRO A 1051 7.13 -32.13 -19.87
N ALA A 1052 8.04 -31.37 -19.23
CA ALA A 1052 7.78 -30.79 -17.92
C ALA A 1052 6.64 -29.77 -17.95
N LEU A 1053 6.41 -29.13 -19.10
CA LEU A 1053 5.37 -28.11 -19.32
C LEU A 1053 4.04 -28.69 -19.81
N ASP A 1054 3.95 -30.00 -20.03
CA ASP A 1054 2.72 -30.64 -20.48
C ASP A 1054 1.61 -30.48 -19.44
N THR A 1055 0.41 -30.14 -19.91
CA THR A 1055 -0.79 -29.95 -19.06
C THR A 1055 -1.88 -30.97 -19.34
N ALA A 1056 -1.75 -31.76 -20.40
CA ALA A 1056 -2.69 -32.82 -20.75
C ALA A 1056 -1.98 -34.08 -21.26
N ASP A 1057 -2.65 -35.23 -21.08
CA ASP A 1057 -2.25 -36.56 -21.51
C ASP A 1057 -3.35 -37.17 -22.40
N PHE A 1058 -3.12 -37.19 -23.72
CA PHE A 1058 -4.04 -37.82 -24.67
C PHE A 1058 -3.68 -39.29 -24.98
N ALA A 1059 -3.00 -39.97 -24.03
CA ALA A 1059 -2.53 -41.35 -24.09
C ALA A 1059 -1.50 -41.64 -25.21
N ASP A 1060 -1.19 -42.92 -25.45
CA ASP A 1060 -0.13 -43.39 -26.37
C ASP A 1060 -0.52 -43.32 -27.88
N THR A 1061 -1.44 -42.44 -28.24
CA THR A 1061 -1.83 -42.17 -29.64
C THR A 1061 -1.66 -40.69 -29.96
N ALA A 1062 -1.49 -40.34 -31.23
CA ALA A 1062 -1.47 -38.92 -31.62
C ALA A 1062 -2.72 -38.20 -31.06
N PRO A 1063 -2.57 -37.05 -30.39
CA PRO A 1063 -1.37 -36.21 -30.39
C PRO A 1063 -0.34 -36.48 -29.27
N GLY A 1064 -0.57 -37.34 -28.28
CA GLY A 1064 0.34 -37.51 -27.13
C GLY A 1064 0.11 -36.44 -26.05
N ASN A 1065 1.11 -36.19 -25.20
CA ASN A 1065 1.04 -35.14 -24.18
C ASN A 1065 1.28 -33.77 -24.81
N LEU A 1066 0.54 -32.75 -24.33
CA LEU A 1066 0.63 -31.38 -24.84
C LEU A 1066 0.46 -30.36 -23.71
N ARG A 1067 0.94 -29.14 -23.94
CA ARG A 1067 0.64 -27.94 -23.15
C ARG A 1067 -0.54 -27.20 -23.78
N VAL A 1068 -1.73 -27.38 -23.22
CA VAL A 1068 -2.98 -26.82 -23.77
C VAL A 1068 -3.79 -25.98 -22.78
N ASP A 1069 -3.46 -26.06 -21.50
CA ASP A 1069 -4.10 -25.30 -20.41
C ASP A 1069 -3.17 -24.19 -19.92
N TYR A 1070 -3.72 -22.99 -19.72
CA TYR A 1070 -2.94 -21.79 -19.46
C TYR A 1070 -3.50 -20.95 -18.32
N VAL A 1071 -2.58 -20.38 -17.55
CA VAL A 1071 -2.79 -19.25 -16.64
C VAL A 1071 -1.74 -18.21 -17.02
N LEU A 1072 -2.15 -17.14 -17.71
CA LEU A 1072 -1.27 -16.09 -18.25
C LEU A 1072 -1.61 -14.75 -17.59
N PRO A 1073 -0.91 -14.37 -16.51
CA PRO A 1073 -1.12 -13.09 -15.85
C PRO A 1073 -0.56 -11.93 -16.68
N SER A 1074 -1.16 -10.76 -16.49
CA SER A 1074 -0.63 -9.48 -16.97
C SER A 1074 0.72 -9.15 -16.32
N THR A 1075 1.56 -8.36 -16.97
CA THR A 1075 2.84 -7.88 -16.39
C THR A 1075 2.68 -6.91 -15.20
N THR A 1076 1.46 -6.47 -14.91
CA THR A 1076 1.10 -5.69 -13.72
C THR A 1076 0.81 -6.54 -12.47
N LEU A 1077 0.96 -7.87 -12.56
CA LEU A 1077 0.86 -8.79 -11.43
C LEU A 1077 2.21 -9.49 -11.27
N GLY A 1078 2.75 -9.58 -10.05
CA GLY A 1078 3.92 -10.42 -9.81
C GLY A 1078 3.53 -11.89 -9.87
N VAL A 1079 4.49 -12.78 -10.21
CA VAL A 1079 4.29 -14.24 -10.16
C VAL A 1079 5.22 -14.80 -9.09
N ALA A 1080 4.62 -15.27 -7.99
CA ALA A 1080 5.35 -15.84 -6.86
C ALA A 1080 5.72 -17.30 -7.11
N ASP A 1081 4.78 -18.10 -7.62
CA ASP A 1081 4.97 -19.52 -7.94
C ASP A 1081 3.97 -19.98 -9.02
N ALA A 1082 4.22 -21.11 -9.67
CA ALA A 1082 3.30 -21.73 -10.62
C ALA A 1082 3.56 -23.23 -10.79
N GLY A 1083 2.51 -23.98 -11.10
CA GLY A 1083 2.66 -25.43 -11.25
C GLY A 1083 1.51 -26.13 -11.97
N VAL A 1084 1.78 -27.40 -12.30
CA VAL A 1084 0.80 -28.33 -12.85
C VAL A 1084 0.60 -29.45 -11.83
N PHE A 1085 -0.65 -29.73 -11.45
CA PHE A 1085 -0.98 -30.86 -10.57
C PHE A 1085 -0.82 -32.17 -11.35
N TRP A 1086 0.42 -32.65 -11.43
CA TRP A 1086 0.77 -33.94 -12.02
C TRP A 1086 1.96 -34.54 -11.25
N PRO A 1087 1.71 -35.07 -10.03
CA PRO A 1087 2.75 -35.72 -9.25
C PRO A 1087 3.23 -37.01 -9.94
N ALA A 1088 4.52 -37.32 -9.77
CA ALA A 1088 5.11 -38.56 -10.28
C ALA A 1088 4.57 -39.81 -9.57
N ALA A 1089 4.63 -40.97 -10.21
CA ALA A 1089 4.08 -42.21 -9.71
C ALA A 1089 4.60 -42.57 -8.30
N GLY A 1090 3.66 -42.77 -7.37
CA GLY A 1090 3.96 -43.11 -5.97
C GLY A 1090 4.16 -41.91 -5.04
N GLN A 1091 4.12 -40.68 -5.57
CA GLN A 1091 3.93 -39.47 -4.75
C GLN A 1091 2.44 -39.31 -4.38
N PRO A 1092 2.13 -38.68 -3.23
CA PRO A 1092 0.75 -38.35 -2.88
C PRO A 1092 0.01 -37.62 -4.01
N GLY A 1093 -1.23 -38.02 -4.30
CA GLY A 1093 -2.06 -37.45 -5.37
C GLY A 1093 -1.83 -38.04 -6.76
N SER A 1094 -0.80 -38.89 -6.97
CA SER A 1094 -0.56 -39.54 -8.28
C SER A 1094 -1.65 -40.53 -8.70
N GLU A 1095 -2.40 -41.04 -7.74
CA GLU A 1095 -3.61 -41.84 -7.95
C GLU A 1095 -4.80 -41.04 -8.49
N LEU A 1096 -4.78 -39.70 -8.40
CA LEU A 1096 -5.85 -38.83 -8.90
C LEU A 1096 -5.65 -38.48 -10.38
N THR A 1097 -4.40 -38.42 -10.85
CA THR A 1097 -4.06 -38.20 -12.26
C THR A 1097 -3.93 -39.52 -13.02
N GLY A 1098 -3.22 -40.50 -12.45
CA GLY A 1098 -3.17 -41.88 -12.92
C GLY A 1098 -2.75 -42.05 -14.39
N THR A 1099 -3.18 -43.16 -15.00
CA THR A 1099 -2.99 -43.47 -16.43
C THR A 1099 -4.33 -43.85 -17.06
N PHE A 1100 -4.44 -43.77 -18.40
CA PHE A 1100 -5.68 -44.03 -19.11
C PHE A 1100 -6.31 -45.42 -18.79
N PRO A 1101 -7.62 -45.50 -18.47
CA PRO A 1101 -8.57 -44.40 -18.34
C PRO A 1101 -8.32 -43.57 -17.07
N PHE A 1102 -8.21 -42.25 -17.24
CA PHE A 1102 -7.83 -41.34 -16.16
C PHE A 1102 -8.92 -41.28 -15.07
N PRO A 1103 -8.53 -41.23 -13.78
CA PRO A 1103 -9.49 -41.12 -12.67
C PRO A 1103 -10.27 -39.80 -12.65
N THR A 1104 -9.63 -38.71 -13.13
CA THR A 1104 -10.17 -37.35 -13.15
C THR A 1104 -10.46 -36.89 -14.57
N SER A 1105 -9.43 -36.48 -15.31
CA SER A 1105 -9.48 -35.96 -16.68
C SER A 1105 -8.20 -36.33 -17.43
N ASP A 1106 -8.22 -36.25 -18.76
CA ASP A 1106 -7.04 -36.20 -19.61
C ASP A 1106 -6.22 -34.92 -19.41
N HIS A 1107 -6.82 -33.85 -18.88
CA HIS A 1107 -6.12 -32.62 -18.49
C HIS A 1107 -5.66 -32.63 -17.03
N ARG A 1108 -4.82 -31.65 -16.67
CA ARG A 1108 -4.30 -31.43 -15.32
C ARG A 1108 -4.63 -30.02 -14.86
N LEU A 1109 -4.80 -29.85 -13.55
CA LEU A 1109 -4.99 -28.53 -12.97
C LEU A 1109 -3.71 -27.71 -13.12
N VAL A 1110 -3.81 -26.52 -13.73
CA VAL A 1110 -2.71 -25.56 -13.89
C VAL A 1110 -3.00 -24.35 -13.03
N TRP A 1111 -2.01 -23.88 -12.28
CA TRP A 1111 -2.16 -22.75 -11.36
C TRP A 1111 -0.94 -21.82 -11.35
N ALA A 1112 -1.18 -20.57 -10.96
CA ALA A 1112 -0.15 -19.58 -10.63
C ALA A 1112 -0.56 -18.80 -9.39
N ASP A 1113 0.42 -18.50 -8.54
CA ASP A 1113 0.31 -17.60 -7.39
C ASP A 1113 0.72 -16.20 -7.83
N LEU A 1114 -0.25 -15.28 -7.75
CA LEU A 1114 -0.10 -13.93 -8.27
C LEU A 1114 0.02 -12.93 -7.12
N GLU A 1115 1.10 -12.15 -7.12
CA GLU A 1115 1.24 -11.00 -6.25
C GLU A 1115 0.27 -9.93 -6.74
N VAL A 1116 -0.89 -9.85 -6.10
CA VAL A 1116 -1.78 -8.69 -6.23
C VAL A 1116 -1.22 -7.70 -5.23
N ASP A 1117 -0.54 -6.63 -5.66
CA ASP A 1117 0.05 -5.65 -4.73
C ASP A 1117 -0.98 -5.21 -3.67
N LEU A 1118 -0.89 -5.84 -2.50
CA LEU A 1118 -1.88 -5.69 -1.45
C LEU A 1118 -1.51 -4.46 -0.65
N LEU A 1119 -2.17 -3.36 -0.97
CA LEU A 1119 -2.73 -2.58 0.11
C LEU A 1119 -3.85 -3.43 0.70
N ARG A 1120 -3.58 -4.16 1.79
CA ARG A 1120 -4.63 -4.56 2.74
C ARG A 1120 -5.34 -3.34 3.32
#